data_AF-A0A3A8IQX4-F1
#
_entry.id   AF-A0A3A8IQX4-F1
#
_cell.length_a   1.000
_cell.length_b   1.000
_cell.length_c   1.000
_cell.angle_alpha   90.00
_cell.angle_beta   90.00
_cell.angle_gamma   90.00
#
_symmetry.space_group_name_H-M   'P 1'
#
loop_
_entity.id
_entity.type
_entity.pdbx_description
1 polymer ?
#
loop_
_entity_poly.entity_id
_entity_poly.type
_entity_poly.pdbx_seq_one_letter_code
_entity_poly.pdbx_strand_id
1 'polypeptide(L)'
;MRILSGVQSSGRLHIGNYYGAMRQFVQLQDQGEAYYFIANYHALNTVREPKLAQELTREAALTYLSLGLDPKKAVLFRQSDVKEVAELYWILGTVVPQSNLERATSYKDKVAQGISPDFGLFAYPVLMAADILLYSADAVPVGKDQIQHIEFARDWAVKFNTQYVPGYDPADPEGKERGHSPGLLKLPAAHIQESAATVPGIDGRKMSKSYGNTLELFGEEKDLKKRIMSIKTDSTPVEAPKPTTDAPLYDLLKLMLPASEFAEVDATWRAGGKGYGDYKKKLLEAFHTTFGPARQRRSELLADPGELERFLQDATLFTRAYTPVAQTEPAWRSLLTARWPYRTGVRYPLTSDARVVLAPTFADRYSEAGWRTVFATDCSRFHFEGPASGFTRRWQPPRGALNFALEKLRYRALGLFADNAVGAAWVPEFIDNRALAGIHDPMGYAERLSQGLVSEASQGPLLFAFHATAAHFPGDPVYPFYRRYVPPTEPLDRRLRMHFAPVTPGAKGAWNREGSEGLYDELLAQADAQVGTLLDALRSSGHYDDALIVLLSDHGESFHADRPDLAGATSVHGARLGEEENRILLAVKPPGGRGLAPAQVDELARLVDVGPTLLELSGLPALPEADGLSLTPLLRGEARPYAPLYAETGYTHVSPEVFDPGHWPGVPRTFDAYRLRPDGVVEMGEAADAAVLREKDAGAFDGERWWVDRPQADGTLRRTCSGECEGPDAEALAAWLDDVRERTAESASRRVAGHVDDRNPRPPGNVRPPQRLLRVWPGQPEGAAHPQPRGG
;
A
#
# COMPACT_ATOMS: atom_id res chain seq x y z
N MET A 1 3.26 13.65 -28.62
CA MET A 1 4.72 13.85 -28.40
C MET A 1 5.02 13.35 -27.00
N ARG A 2 5.91 12.37 -26.87
CA ARG A 2 6.35 11.76 -25.64
C ARG A 2 7.70 12.33 -25.22
N ILE A 3 7.74 12.89 -24.03
CA ILE A 3 8.92 13.55 -23.47
C ILE A 3 9.46 12.65 -22.37
N LEU A 4 10.75 12.33 -22.41
CA LEU A 4 11.40 11.53 -21.38
C LEU A 4 12.58 12.30 -20.78
N SER A 5 12.69 12.34 -19.45
CA SER A 5 13.92 12.81 -18.80
C SER A 5 14.19 12.09 -17.48
N GLY A 6 15.48 11.94 -17.17
CA GLY A 6 15.96 11.28 -15.97
C GLY A 6 16.74 12.22 -15.05
N VAL A 7 16.59 12.05 -13.74
CA VAL A 7 17.35 12.78 -12.72
C VAL A 7 18.07 11.84 -11.78
N GLN A 8 19.39 12.00 -11.66
CA GLN A 8 20.20 11.13 -10.82
C GLN A 8 20.05 11.49 -9.34
N SER A 9 19.75 10.51 -8.49
CA SER A 9 19.64 10.65 -7.02
C SER A 9 21.01 10.58 -6.33
N SER A 10 22.02 11.31 -6.84
CA SER A 10 23.40 11.29 -6.32
C SER A 10 23.70 12.36 -5.26
N GLY A 11 22.68 13.05 -4.75
CA GLY A 11 22.79 13.96 -3.61
C GLY A 11 21.61 14.95 -3.56
N ARG A 12 21.60 15.81 -2.52
CA ARG A 12 20.54 16.80 -2.32
C ARG A 12 20.43 17.81 -3.46
N LEU A 13 19.20 18.09 -3.90
CA LEU A 13 18.96 18.96 -5.05
C LEU A 13 19.13 20.45 -4.65
N HIS A 14 19.77 21.22 -5.54
CA HIS A 14 20.13 22.62 -5.33
C HIS A 14 19.63 23.53 -6.45
N ILE A 15 19.72 24.86 -6.29
CA ILE A 15 19.19 25.82 -7.29
C ILE A 15 19.79 25.63 -8.68
N GLY A 16 21.05 25.18 -8.76
CA GLY A 16 21.69 24.82 -10.02
C GLY A 16 20.95 23.70 -10.78
N ASN A 17 20.40 22.70 -10.07
CA ASN A 17 19.57 21.67 -10.69
C ASN A 17 18.23 22.24 -11.15
N TYR A 18 17.63 23.14 -10.34
CA TYR A 18 16.34 23.74 -10.64
C TYR A 18 16.37 24.57 -11.93
N TYR A 19 17.25 25.57 -12.00
CA TYR A 19 17.35 26.45 -13.18
C TYR A 19 18.01 25.76 -14.39
N GLY A 20 18.87 24.76 -14.12
CA GLY A 20 19.57 24.03 -15.17
C GLY A 20 18.72 23.00 -15.91
N ALA A 21 17.69 22.43 -15.27
CA ALA A 21 16.88 21.36 -15.88
C ALA A 21 15.47 21.20 -15.29
N MET A 22 15.33 21.20 -13.95
CA MET A 22 14.07 20.74 -13.33
C MET A 22 12.89 21.68 -13.61
N ARG A 23 13.12 22.99 -13.63
CA ARG A 23 12.07 23.99 -13.90
C ARG A 23 11.42 23.75 -15.25
N GLN A 24 12.23 23.43 -16.26
CA GLN A 24 11.76 23.14 -17.61
C GLN A 24 10.96 21.84 -17.62
N PHE A 25 11.36 20.81 -16.86
CA PHE A 25 10.60 19.55 -16.80
C PHE A 25 9.20 19.77 -16.20
N VAL A 26 9.10 20.54 -15.13
CA VAL A 26 7.81 20.93 -14.55
C VAL A 26 6.96 21.73 -15.56
N GLN A 27 7.56 22.48 -16.49
CA GLN A 27 6.81 23.19 -17.53
C GLN A 27 6.40 22.29 -18.71
N LEU A 28 7.20 21.27 -19.03
CA LEU A 28 6.96 20.36 -20.15
C LEU A 28 5.84 19.35 -19.87
N GLN A 29 5.44 19.18 -18.60
CA GLN A 29 4.32 18.30 -18.23
C GLN A 29 2.98 18.68 -18.90
N ASP A 30 2.82 19.94 -19.32
CA ASP A 30 1.60 20.42 -19.99
C ASP A 30 1.66 20.32 -21.53
N GLN A 31 2.75 19.78 -22.11
CA GLN A 31 3.03 19.82 -23.57
C GLN A 31 2.97 18.44 -24.26
N GLY A 32 2.75 17.35 -23.53
CA GLY A 32 2.69 16.00 -24.09
C GLY A 32 2.66 14.91 -23.03
N GLU A 33 2.90 13.65 -23.45
CA GLU A 33 3.06 12.53 -22.53
C GLU A 33 4.42 12.64 -21.83
N ALA A 34 4.42 13.15 -20.61
CA ALA A 34 5.64 13.43 -19.85
C ALA A 34 6.01 12.25 -18.94
N TYR A 35 7.18 11.66 -19.19
CA TYR A 35 7.78 10.60 -18.39
C TYR A 35 9.05 11.11 -17.73
N TYR A 36 9.06 11.11 -16.41
CA TYR A 36 10.20 11.50 -15.60
C TYR A 36 10.61 10.37 -14.68
N PHE A 37 11.91 10.13 -14.56
CA PHE A 37 12.39 9.05 -13.70
C PHE A 37 13.53 9.46 -12.79
N ILE A 38 13.52 8.90 -11.58
CA ILE A 38 14.64 8.97 -10.65
C ILE A 38 15.64 7.89 -11.06
N ALA A 39 16.76 8.30 -11.65
CA ALA A 39 17.83 7.47 -12.18
C ALA A 39 18.70 6.88 -11.04
N ASN A 40 18.10 6.03 -10.20
CA ASN A 40 18.73 5.49 -9.01
C ASN A 40 19.70 4.33 -9.28
N TYR A 41 19.61 3.60 -10.41
CA TYR A 41 20.71 2.70 -10.82
C TYR A 41 21.94 3.49 -11.25
N HIS A 42 21.77 4.59 -12.00
CA HIS A 42 22.89 5.48 -12.34
C HIS A 42 23.54 6.10 -11.10
N ALA A 43 22.77 6.35 -10.04
CA ALA A 43 23.28 6.88 -8.77
C ALA A 43 24.27 5.93 -8.08
N LEU A 44 24.15 4.61 -8.28
CA LEU A 44 25.03 3.60 -7.67
C LEU A 44 26.49 3.71 -8.12
N ASN A 45 26.76 4.38 -9.24
CA ASN A 45 28.13 4.69 -9.67
C ASN A 45 28.87 5.62 -8.70
N THR A 46 28.13 6.41 -7.91
CA THR A 46 28.69 7.43 -7.01
C THR A 46 28.22 7.30 -5.56
N VAL A 47 27.03 6.74 -5.32
CA VAL A 47 26.46 6.55 -3.98
C VAL A 47 26.52 5.05 -3.66
N ARG A 48 27.49 4.67 -2.82
CA ARG A 48 27.73 3.27 -2.43
C ARG A 48 27.07 2.88 -1.10
N GLU A 49 26.62 3.87 -0.32
CA GLU A 49 25.94 3.64 0.95
C GLU A 49 24.43 3.34 0.72
N PRO A 50 23.91 2.17 1.14
CA PRO A 50 22.54 1.77 0.82
C PRO A 50 21.46 2.69 1.38
N LYS A 51 21.58 3.07 2.66
CA LYS A 51 20.61 3.96 3.33
C LYS A 51 20.55 5.31 2.64
N LEU A 52 21.72 5.90 2.39
CA LEU A 52 21.84 7.16 1.69
C LEU A 52 21.25 7.10 0.27
N ALA A 53 21.46 6.00 -0.47
CA ALA A 53 20.88 5.83 -1.81
C ALA A 53 19.34 5.81 -1.79
N GLN A 54 18.74 5.15 -0.80
CA GLN A 54 17.28 5.12 -0.60
C GLN A 54 16.76 6.51 -0.22
N GLU A 55 17.41 7.16 0.75
CA GLU A 55 17.07 8.52 1.20
C GLU A 55 17.09 9.52 0.04
N LEU A 56 18.17 9.54 -0.73
CA LEU A 56 18.32 10.46 -1.87
C LEU A 56 17.32 10.19 -3.00
N THR A 57 16.91 8.93 -3.17
CA THR A 57 15.87 8.56 -4.15
C THR A 57 14.51 9.11 -3.71
N ARG A 58 14.14 8.94 -2.44
CA ARG A 58 12.92 9.51 -1.86
C ARG A 58 12.95 11.04 -1.89
N GLU A 59 14.08 11.63 -1.52
CA GLU A 59 14.27 13.08 -1.51
C GLU A 59 14.10 13.68 -2.91
N ALA A 60 14.65 13.02 -3.94
CA ALA A 60 14.49 13.47 -5.32
C ALA A 60 13.02 13.46 -5.75
N ALA A 61 12.28 12.38 -5.47
CA ALA A 61 10.85 12.31 -5.78
C ALA A 61 10.04 13.41 -5.08
N LEU A 62 10.23 13.57 -3.77
CA LEU A 62 9.59 14.62 -2.98
C LEU A 62 9.90 16.02 -3.52
N THR A 63 11.14 16.25 -3.97
CA THR A 63 11.56 17.52 -4.53
C THR A 63 10.76 17.87 -5.79
N TYR A 64 10.57 16.94 -6.72
CA TYR A 64 9.77 17.18 -7.93
C TYR A 64 8.31 17.48 -7.61
N LEU A 65 7.69 16.69 -6.72
CA LEU A 65 6.31 16.91 -6.29
C LEU A 65 6.14 18.28 -5.61
N SER A 66 7.09 18.65 -4.77
CA SER A 66 7.11 19.94 -4.07
C SER A 66 7.27 21.11 -5.03
N LEU A 67 8.02 20.94 -6.11
CA LEU A 67 8.23 21.96 -7.15
C LEU A 67 7.06 22.08 -8.15
N GLY A 68 6.01 21.27 -7.98
CA GLY A 68 4.78 21.38 -8.78
C GLY A 68 4.66 20.38 -9.93
N LEU A 69 5.45 19.30 -9.92
CA LEU A 69 5.16 18.16 -10.80
C LEU A 69 3.85 17.49 -10.33
N ASP A 70 2.88 17.38 -11.24
CA ASP A 70 1.57 16.80 -10.96
C ASP A 70 1.50 15.35 -11.46
N PRO A 71 1.38 14.35 -10.56
CA PRO A 71 1.24 12.95 -10.95
C PRO A 71 0.03 12.64 -11.83
N LYS A 72 -0.96 13.54 -11.90
CA LYS A 72 -2.11 13.42 -12.81
C LYS A 72 -1.77 13.82 -14.25
N LYS A 73 -0.67 14.55 -14.46
CA LYS A 73 -0.24 15.07 -15.76
C LYS A 73 1.03 14.41 -16.28
N ALA A 74 1.93 14.03 -15.39
CA ALA A 74 3.20 13.41 -15.72
C ALA A 74 3.42 12.13 -14.91
N VAL A 75 4.04 11.14 -15.55
CA VAL A 75 4.47 9.91 -14.88
C VAL A 75 5.81 10.17 -14.21
N LEU A 76 5.87 10.04 -12.89
CA LEU A 76 7.11 10.06 -12.12
C LEU A 76 7.37 8.66 -11.53
N PHE A 77 8.51 8.05 -11.84
CA PHE A 77 8.84 6.70 -11.39
C PHE A 77 10.30 6.53 -10.99
N ARG A 78 10.66 5.44 -10.31
CA ARG A 78 12.06 5.10 -10.02
C ARG A 78 12.60 4.18 -11.10
N GLN A 79 13.83 4.42 -11.56
CA GLN A 79 14.48 3.59 -12.57
C GLN A 79 14.53 2.11 -12.13
N SER A 80 14.81 1.87 -10.85
CA SER A 80 14.86 0.52 -10.27
C SER A 80 13.55 -0.24 -10.30
N ASP A 81 12.41 0.45 -10.46
CA ASP A 81 11.12 -0.19 -10.47
C ASP A 81 10.82 -0.78 -11.85
N VAL A 82 11.44 -0.28 -12.93
CA VAL A 82 11.27 -0.80 -14.30
C VAL A 82 12.42 -1.73 -14.65
N LYS A 83 12.26 -3.03 -14.38
CA LYS A 83 13.34 -4.03 -14.52
C LYS A 83 13.70 -4.29 -15.98
N GLU A 84 12.78 -4.06 -16.90
CA GLU A 84 12.94 -4.20 -18.36
C GLU A 84 14.08 -3.34 -18.88
N VAL A 85 14.42 -2.25 -18.18
CA VAL A 85 15.55 -1.41 -18.57
C VAL A 85 16.90 -2.13 -18.42
N ALA A 86 17.01 -3.04 -17.45
CA ALA A 86 18.21 -3.85 -17.26
C ALA A 86 18.31 -4.96 -18.33
N GLU A 87 17.17 -5.52 -18.74
CA GLU A 87 17.11 -6.49 -19.85
C GLU A 87 17.48 -5.82 -21.18
N LEU A 88 16.88 -4.66 -21.49
CA LEU A 88 17.21 -3.91 -22.69
C LEU A 88 18.67 -3.41 -22.67
N TYR A 89 19.20 -3.03 -21.50
CA TYR A 89 20.61 -2.70 -21.34
C TYR A 89 21.53 -3.84 -21.80
N TRP A 90 21.25 -5.08 -21.38
CA TRP A 90 22.01 -6.25 -21.83
C TRP A 90 21.87 -6.49 -23.33
N ILE A 91 20.63 -6.46 -23.84
CA ILE A 91 20.32 -6.67 -25.26
C ILE A 91 21.07 -5.64 -26.13
N LEU A 92 20.99 -4.35 -25.78
CA LEU A 92 21.71 -3.28 -26.47
C LEU A 92 23.22 -3.48 -26.38
N GLY A 93 23.73 -3.89 -25.22
CA GLY A 93 25.15 -4.18 -25.00
C GLY A 93 25.74 -5.15 -26.03
N THR A 94 24.94 -6.09 -26.55
CA THR A 94 25.40 -7.05 -27.58
C THR A 94 25.75 -6.42 -28.92
N VAL A 95 25.23 -5.22 -29.22
CA VAL A 95 25.52 -4.49 -30.46
C VAL A 95 26.45 -3.29 -30.26
N VAL A 96 26.73 -2.88 -29.01
CA VAL A 96 27.58 -1.71 -28.72
C VAL A 96 29.06 -2.05 -28.93
N PRO A 97 29.78 -1.34 -29.82
CA PRO A 97 31.24 -1.47 -29.91
C PRO A 97 31.92 -0.93 -28.64
N GLN A 98 32.83 -1.70 -28.07
CA GLN A 98 33.62 -1.29 -26.91
C GLN A 98 34.35 0.06 -27.13
N SER A 99 34.84 0.31 -28.34
CA SER A 99 35.53 1.55 -28.70
C SER A 99 34.64 2.80 -28.63
N ASN A 100 33.30 2.68 -28.66
CA ASN A 100 32.41 3.82 -28.42
C ASN A 100 32.46 4.25 -26.95
N LEU A 101 32.50 3.27 -26.03
CA LEU A 101 32.54 3.51 -24.59
C LEU A 101 33.90 4.08 -24.14
N GLU A 102 35.00 3.56 -24.70
CA GLU A 102 36.36 4.07 -24.44
C GLU A 102 36.56 5.52 -24.91
N ARG A 103 35.79 5.96 -25.91
CA ARG A 103 35.83 7.31 -26.47
C ARG A 103 34.83 8.26 -25.81
N ALA A 104 33.93 7.79 -24.96
CA ALA A 104 32.95 8.63 -24.29
C ALA A 104 33.66 9.71 -23.46
N THR A 105 33.34 10.98 -23.74
CA THR A 105 34.02 12.13 -23.11
C THR A 105 33.76 12.13 -21.61
N SER A 106 32.53 11.79 -21.20
CA SER A 106 32.14 11.71 -19.80
C SER A 106 32.88 10.62 -19.00
N TYR A 107 33.26 9.51 -19.64
CA TYR A 107 34.08 8.48 -19.01
C TYR A 107 35.49 9.02 -18.75
N LYS A 108 36.13 9.59 -19.79
CA LYS A 108 37.48 10.16 -19.70
C LYS A 108 37.57 11.27 -18.65
N ASP A 109 36.61 12.18 -18.64
CA ASP A 109 36.59 13.31 -17.71
C ASP A 109 36.43 12.86 -16.26
N LYS A 110 35.54 11.89 -15.99
CA LYS A 110 35.31 11.36 -14.64
C LYS A 110 36.52 10.58 -14.11
N VAL A 111 37.18 9.80 -14.96
CA VAL A 111 38.43 9.11 -14.60
C VAL A 111 39.55 10.11 -14.34
N ALA A 112 39.67 11.16 -15.16
CA ALA A 112 40.65 12.24 -14.94
C ALA A 112 40.41 13.01 -13.63
N GLN A 113 39.16 13.06 -13.15
CA GLN A 113 38.77 13.62 -11.86
C GLN A 113 38.96 12.66 -10.67
N GLY A 114 39.52 11.46 -10.90
CA GLY A 114 39.82 10.49 -9.85
C GLY A 114 38.66 9.56 -9.48
N ILE A 115 37.58 9.50 -10.27
CA ILE A 115 36.51 8.51 -10.07
C ILE A 115 37.00 7.15 -10.59
N SER A 116 36.77 6.09 -9.81
CA SER A 116 37.19 4.73 -10.16
C SER A 116 36.63 4.31 -11.53
N PRO A 117 37.45 3.76 -12.45
CA PRO A 117 37.02 3.29 -13.77
C PRO A 117 36.28 1.94 -13.66
N ASP A 118 35.26 1.88 -12.82
CA ASP A 118 34.46 0.67 -12.61
C ASP A 118 33.57 0.38 -13.83
N PHE A 119 33.15 -0.87 -13.97
CA PHE A 119 32.25 -1.30 -15.05
C PHE A 119 30.99 -0.42 -15.15
N GLY A 120 30.41 -0.04 -14.02
CA GLY A 120 29.25 0.84 -13.99
C GLY A 120 29.51 2.21 -14.64
N LEU A 121 30.69 2.81 -14.41
CA LEU A 121 31.08 4.08 -15.03
C LEU A 121 31.40 3.92 -16.53
N PHE A 122 31.92 2.76 -16.93
CA PHE A 122 32.21 2.48 -18.33
C PHE A 122 30.94 2.18 -19.16
N ALA A 123 30.00 1.43 -18.58
CA ALA A 123 28.83 0.91 -19.26
C ALA A 123 27.55 1.74 -19.08
N TYR A 124 27.52 2.74 -18.18
CA TYR A 124 26.32 3.56 -17.97
C TYR A 124 25.75 4.21 -19.24
N PRO A 125 26.54 4.59 -20.28
CA PRO A 125 25.95 5.13 -21.50
C PRO A 125 24.98 4.14 -22.18
N VAL A 126 25.26 2.84 -22.09
CA VAL A 126 24.37 1.78 -22.62
C VAL A 126 23.10 1.68 -21.79
N LEU A 127 23.21 1.78 -20.46
CA LEU A 127 22.04 1.79 -19.57
C LEU A 127 21.17 3.04 -19.84
N MET A 128 21.79 4.19 -20.07
CA MET A 128 21.09 5.43 -20.44
C MET A 128 20.41 5.32 -21.80
N ALA A 129 21.03 4.65 -22.78
CA ALA A 129 20.38 4.35 -24.05
C ALA A 129 19.16 3.42 -23.85
N ALA A 130 19.26 2.41 -22.98
CA ALA A 130 18.12 1.57 -22.63
C ALA A 130 17.00 2.38 -21.97
N ASP A 131 17.33 3.27 -21.02
CA ASP A 131 16.37 4.17 -20.39
C ASP A 131 15.62 5.00 -21.44
N ILE A 132 16.28 5.43 -22.52
CA ILE A 132 15.65 6.26 -23.55
C ILE A 132 14.78 5.42 -24.51
N LEU A 133 15.35 4.33 -25.02
CA LEU A 133 14.76 3.54 -26.10
C LEU A 133 13.56 2.71 -25.63
N LEU A 134 13.55 2.29 -24.36
CA LEU A 134 12.46 1.51 -23.78
C LEU A 134 11.10 2.21 -23.89
N TYR A 135 11.06 3.55 -23.77
CA TYR A 135 9.82 4.31 -23.76
C TYR A 135 9.46 4.91 -25.12
N SER A 136 10.23 4.65 -26.18
CA SER A 136 10.01 5.24 -27.50
C SER A 136 9.85 6.78 -27.45
N ALA A 137 10.72 7.47 -26.70
CA ALA A 137 10.62 8.91 -26.50
C ALA A 137 10.75 9.70 -27.83
N ASP A 138 9.89 10.70 -28.04
CA ASP A 138 9.99 11.63 -29.17
C ASP A 138 11.06 12.69 -28.92
N ALA A 139 11.14 13.17 -27.68
CA ALA A 139 12.03 14.24 -27.27
C ALA A 139 12.68 13.90 -25.93
N VAL A 140 14.00 14.03 -25.85
CA VAL A 140 14.78 13.87 -24.61
C VAL A 140 15.41 15.21 -24.26
N PRO A 141 14.85 15.97 -23.29
CA PRO A 141 15.42 17.23 -22.84
C PRO A 141 16.77 16.99 -22.18
N VAL A 142 17.82 17.58 -22.76
CA VAL A 142 19.20 17.40 -22.28
C VAL A 142 20.02 18.69 -22.36
N GLY A 143 21.02 18.79 -21.48
CA GLY A 143 22.08 19.79 -21.57
C GLY A 143 23.04 19.50 -22.72
N LYS A 144 23.82 20.51 -23.13
CA LYS A 144 24.81 20.39 -24.23
C LYS A 144 25.86 19.32 -23.97
N ASP A 145 26.17 19.05 -22.70
CA ASP A 145 27.13 18.04 -22.25
C ASP A 145 26.63 16.60 -22.40
N GLN A 146 25.32 16.38 -22.57
CA GLN A 146 24.72 15.05 -22.69
C GLN A 146 24.28 14.71 -24.13
N ILE A 147 24.56 15.58 -25.11
CA ILE A 147 24.22 15.35 -26.53
C ILE A 147 24.86 14.05 -27.04
N GLN A 148 26.11 13.80 -26.66
CA GLN A 148 26.84 12.58 -27.04
C GLN A 148 26.10 11.29 -26.59
N HIS A 149 25.42 11.31 -25.43
CA HIS A 149 24.66 10.15 -24.96
C HIS A 149 23.42 9.89 -25.82
N ILE A 150 22.77 10.94 -26.32
CA ILE A 150 21.63 10.81 -27.23
C ILE A 150 22.07 10.31 -28.60
N GLU A 151 23.21 10.79 -29.10
CA GLU A 151 23.83 10.29 -30.33
C GLU A 151 24.16 8.80 -30.22
N PHE A 152 24.76 8.37 -29.10
CA PHE A 152 24.99 6.94 -28.85
C PHE A 152 23.70 6.12 -28.82
N ALA A 153 22.67 6.59 -28.11
CA ALA A 153 21.38 5.90 -28.08
C ALA A 153 20.77 5.76 -29.48
N ARG A 154 20.89 6.81 -30.30
CA ARG A 154 20.43 6.81 -31.70
C ARG A 154 21.22 5.83 -32.57
N ASP A 155 22.55 5.88 -32.52
CA ASP A 155 23.43 5.02 -33.31
C ASP A 155 23.23 3.54 -32.97
N TRP A 156 23.08 3.22 -31.68
CA TRP A 156 22.87 1.85 -31.23
C TRP A 156 21.46 1.35 -31.54
N ALA A 157 20.44 2.20 -31.52
CA ALA A 157 19.10 1.86 -32.01
C ALA A 157 19.12 1.53 -33.51
N VAL A 158 19.80 2.35 -34.33
CA VAL A 158 19.98 2.05 -35.77
C VAL A 158 20.67 0.70 -35.94
N LYS A 159 21.79 0.48 -35.25
CA LYS A 159 22.55 -0.75 -35.37
C LYS A 159 21.75 -1.99 -34.97
N PHE A 160 20.98 -1.89 -33.88
CA PHE A 160 20.07 -2.95 -33.44
C PHE A 160 19.00 -3.23 -34.50
N ASN A 161 18.31 -2.20 -34.98
CA ASN A 161 17.25 -2.36 -35.98
C ASN A 161 17.78 -2.96 -37.29
N THR A 162 18.92 -2.51 -37.80
CA THR A 162 19.57 -3.09 -38.99
C THR A 162 19.90 -4.57 -38.81
N GLN A 163 20.34 -4.97 -37.61
CA GLN A 163 20.74 -6.35 -37.35
C GLN A 163 19.54 -7.29 -37.20
N TYR A 164 18.44 -6.83 -36.59
CA TYR A 164 17.37 -7.71 -36.10
C TYR A 164 16.00 -7.50 -36.74
N VAL A 165 15.79 -6.44 -37.53
CA VAL A 165 14.51 -6.15 -38.19
C VAL A 165 14.64 -6.38 -39.70
N PRO A 166 14.13 -7.51 -40.23
CA PRO A 166 14.16 -7.78 -41.67
C PRO A 166 13.44 -6.67 -42.46
N GLY A 167 14.14 -6.09 -43.45
CA GLY A 167 13.60 -5.02 -44.28
C GLY A 167 13.69 -3.62 -43.66
N TYR A 168 14.38 -3.44 -42.54
CA TYR A 168 14.65 -2.10 -41.98
C TYR A 168 15.69 -1.33 -42.81
N ASP A 169 15.36 -0.08 -43.16
CA ASP A 169 16.29 0.86 -43.79
C ASP A 169 16.52 2.07 -42.86
N PRO A 170 17.77 2.36 -42.45
CA PRO A 170 18.09 3.57 -41.68
C PRO A 170 17.68 4.90 -42.34
N ALA A 171 17.52 4.93 -43.66
CA ALA A 171 17.03 6.11 -44.40
C ALA A 171 15.50 6.30 -44.27
N ASP A 172 14.77 5.25 -43.93
CA ASP A 172 13.32 5.27 -43.67
C ASP A 172 13.00 4.52 -42.36
N PRO A 173 13.38 5.09 -41.20
CA PRO A 173 13.29 4.39 -39.91
C PRO A 173 11.85 4.10 -39.47
N GLU A 174 10.86 4.78 -40.05
CA GLU A 174 9.43 4.57 -39.79
C GLU A 174 8.77 3.59 -40.80
N GLY A 175 9.50 3.10 -41.81
CA GLY A 175 8.99 2.15 -42.80
C GLY A 175 7.82 2.68 -43.63
N LYS A 176 7.88 3.96 -44.03
CA LYS A 176 6.83 4.61 -44.84
C LYS A 176 6.86 4.17 -46.29
N GLU A 177 8.02 3.75 -46.80
CA GLU A 177 8.17 3.27 -48.17
C GLU A 177 7.77 1.80 -48.31
N ARG A 178 7.21 1.45 -49.47
CA ARG A 178 6.65 0.12 -49.71
C ARG A 178 7.77 -0.92 -49.79
N GLY A 179 7.79 -1.83 -48.82
CA GLY A 179 8.80 -2.89 -48.72
C GLY A 179 9.80 -2.67 -47.59
N HIS A 180 9.73 -1.51 -46.90
CA HIS A 180 10.52 -1.25 -45.70
C HIS A 180 9.73 -1.58 -44.43
N SER A 181 10.43 -2.12 -43.44
CA SER A 181 9.87 -2.43 -42.11
C SER A 181 10.20 -1.31 -41.13
N PRO A 182 9.25 -0.87 -40.29
CA PRO A 182 9.55 0.10 -39.23
C PRO A 182 10.55 -0.48 -38.24
N GLY A 183 11.45 0.35 -37.72
CA GLY A 183 12.39 -0.06 -36.68
C GLY A 183 11.69 -0.45 -35.37
N LEU A 184 12.23 -1.43 -34.65
CA LEU A 184 11.71 -1.84 -33.34
C LEU A 184 12.03 -0.79 -32.26
N LEU A 185 13.25 -0.26 -32.29
CA LEU A 185 13.71 0.80 -31.40
C LEU A 185 13.57 2.15 -32.10
N LYS A 186 12.71 3.02 -31.57
CA LYS A 186 12.52 4.36 -32.11
C LYS A 186 13.76 5.21 -31.91
N LEU A 187 14.14 5.96 -32.95
CA LEU A 187 15.32 6.83 -32.91
C LEU A 187 15.03 8.09 -32.07
N PRO A 188 15.75 8.32 -30.95
CA PRO A 188 15.51 9.48 -30.11
C PRO A 188 16.01 10.77 -30.77
N ALA A 189 15.41 11.89 -30.35
CA ALA A 189 15.86 13.23 -30.70
C ALA A 189 16.20 14.03 -29.44
N ALA A 190 17.36 14.69 -29.46
CA ALA A 190 17.76 15.61 -28.40
C ALA A 190 16.90 16.87 -28.46
N HIS A 191 16.33 17.26 -27.32
CA HIS A 191 15.68 18.56 -27.17
C HIS A 191 16.62 19.47 -26.37
N ILE A 192 17.42 20.27 -27.08
CA ILE A 192 18.45 21.11 -26.48
C ILE A 192 17.76 22.27 -25.75
N GLN A 193 18.04 22.40 -24.45
CA GLN A 193 17.56 23.52 -23.67
C GLN A 193 18.46 24.75 -23.89
N GLU A 194 17.98 25.75 -24.63
CA GLU A 194 18.71 27.00 -24.91
C GLU A 194 19.06 27.81 -23.65
N SER A 195 18.30 27.62 -22.56
CA SER A 195 18.38 28.38 -21.31
C SER A 195 19.28 27.79 -20.22
N ALA A 196 20.00 26.70 -20.49
CA ALA A 196 20.90 26.06 -19.51
C ALA A 196 22.21 26.85 -19.30
N ALA A 197 22.11 28.09 -18.84
CA ALA A 197 23.27 28.85 -18.38
C ALA A 197 23.86 28.18 -17.14
N THR A 198 25.18 28.04 -17.10
CA THR A 198 25.89 27.50 -15.92
C THR A 198 25.60 28.39 -14.71
N VAL A 199 24.89 27.86 -13.72
CA VAL A 199 24.59 28.58 -12.47
C VAL A 199 25.87 28.64 -11.61
N PRO A 200 26.34 29.82 -11.20
CA PRO A 200 27.49 29.94 -10.33
C PRO A 200 27.16 29.50 -8.90
N GLY A 201 28.11 28.84 -8.25
CA GLY A 201 28.08 28.52 -6.83
C GLY A 201 28.50 29.72 -5.98
N ILE A 202 28.45 29.54 -4.66
CA ILE A 202 28.77 30.60 -3.69
C ILE A 202 30.23 31.10 -3.79
N ASP A 203 31.10 30.38 -4.51
CA ASP A 203 32.52 30.68 -4.70
C ASP A 203 32.87 31.20 -6.11
N GLY A 204 31.90 31.32 -7.02
CA GLY A 204 32.09 31.74 -8.41
C GLY A 204 32.33 30.61 -9.42
N ARG A 205 32.62 29.38 -8.97
CA ARG A 205 32.73 28.22 -9.86
C ARG A 205 31.33 27.71 -10.23
N LYS A 206 31.19 26.81 -11.21
CA LYS A 206 29.92 26.09 -11.47
C LYS A 206 29.37 25.51 -10.16
N MET A 207 28.08 25.70 -9.89
CA MET A 207 27.43 25.13 -8.72
C MET A 207 27.44 23.60 -8.81
N SER A 208 28.11 22.94 -7.86
CA SER A 208 28.24 21.49 -7.79
C SER A 208 28.40 21.01 -6.35
N LYS A 209 27.75 19.89 -6.03
CA LYS A 209 27.88 19.19 -4.74
C LYS A 209 29.34 18.87 -4.41
N SER A 210 30.10 18.43 -5.41
CA SER A 210 31.52 18.05 -5.25
C SER A 210 32.41 19.21 -4.82
N TYR A 211 32.02 20.46 -5.09
CA TYR A 211 32.76 21.64 -4.68
C TYR A 211 32.30 22.23 -3.34
N GLY A 212 31.22 21.68 -2.75
CA GLY A 212 30.63 22.20 -1.52
C GLY A 212 30.06 23.63 -1.66
N ASN A 213 29.80 24.10 -2.88
CA ASN A 213 29.46 25.49 -3.18
C ASN A 213 27.96 25.71 -3.51
N THR A 214 27.10 24.80 -3.07
CA THR A 214 25.67 24.72 -3.44
C THR A 214 24.75 25.58 -2.57
N LEU A 215 23.56 25.89 -3.10
CA LEU A 215 22.42 26.39 -2.32
C LEU A 215 21.29 25.36 -2.42
N GLU A 216 21.09 24.57 -1.36
CA GLU A 216 20.11 23.48 -1.32
C GLU A 216 18.68 24.02 -1.34
N LEU A 217 17.79 23.39 -2.11
CA LEU A 217 16.40 23.83 -2.25
C LEU A 217 15.63 23.70 -0.92
N PHE A 218 15.84 22.59 -0.22
CA PHE A 218 15.08 22.22 0.98
C PHE A 218 15.96 22.03 2.22
N GLY A 219 17.15 22.63 2.24
CA GLY A 219 18.02 22.65 3.43
C GLY A 219 17.49 23.58 4.53
N GLU A 220 17.99 23.38 5.75
CA GLU A 220 17.62 24.18 6.93
C GLU A 220 17.77 25.69 6.71
N GLU A 221 16.82 26.46 7.22
CA GLU A 221 16.74 27.91 7.00
C GLU A 221 18.01 28.64 7.47
N LYS A 222 18.50 28.22 8.64
CA LYS A 222 19.73 28.75 9.23
C LYS A 222 20.95 28.52 8.32
N ASP A 223 21.04 27.35 7.71
CA ASP A 223 22.18 26.96 6.87
C ASP A 223 22.11 27.62 5.50
N LEU A 224 20.92 27.70 4.89
CA LEU A 224 20.70 28.44 3.65
C LEU A 224 21.12 29.91 3.81
N LYS A 225 20.62 30.58 4.87
CA LYS A 225 20.97 31.97 5.17
C LYS A 225 22.48 32.13 5.34
N LYS A 226 23.13 31.24 6.10
CA LYS A 226 24.59 31.25 6.28
C LYS A 226 25.32 31.14 4.94
N ARG A 227 24.90 30.24 4.06
CA ARG A 227 25.53 30.01 2.74
C ARG A 227 25.35 31.19 1.78
N ILE A 228 24.15 31.80 1.74
CA ILE A 228 23.93 33.03 0.94
C ILE A 228 24.80 34.17 1.47
N MET A 229 24.91 34.29 2.79
CA MET A 229 25.75 35.34 3.40
C MET A 229 27.25 35.10 3.14
N SER A 230 27.68 33.86 2.89
CA SER A 230 29.07 33.52 2.57
C SER A 230 29.44 33.63 1.08
N ILE A 231 28.52 34.07 0.20
CA ILE A 231 28.83 34.23 -1.23
C ILE A 231 30.05 35.15 -1.40
N LYS A 232 31.01 34.70 -2.22
CA LYS A 232 32.26 35.41 -2.52
C LYS A 232 31.96 36.79 -3.12
N THR A 233 32.58 37.80 -2.52
CA THR A 233 32.58 39.19 -2.98
C THR A 233 34.01 39.72 -2.91
N ASP A 234 34.26 40.89 -3.50
CA ASP A 234 35.54 41.57 -3.37
C ASP A 234 35.56 42.56 -2.18
N SER A 235 36.61 43.37 -2.09
CA SER A 235 36.78 44.41 -1.06
C SER A 235 36.35 45.81 -1.52
N THR A 236 35.44 45.91 -2.51
CA THR A 236 34.98 47.20 -3.03
C THR A 236 34.16 47.97 -1.97
N PRO A 237 34.50 49.25 -1.66
CA PRO A 237 33.79 50.08 -0.69
C PRO A 237 32.30 50.27 -1.02
N VAL A 238 31.47 50.64 -0.05
CA VAL A 238 30.00 50.77 -0.19
C VAL A 238 29.62 51.80 -1.26
N GLU A 239 30.34 52.91 -1.28
CA GLU A 239 30.12 54.09 -2.12
C GLU A 239 30.53 53.85 -3.58
N ALA A 240 31.42 52.89 -3.83
CA ALA A 240 31.93 52.60 -5.16
C ALA A 240 31.02 51.65 -5.97
N PRO A 241 31.00 51.77 -7.31
CA PRO A 241 30.39 50.79 -8.20
C PRO A 241 30.97 49.39 -7.97
N LYS A 242 30.11 48.36 -7.97
CA LYS A 242 30.52 46.96 -7.77
C LYS A 242 30.81 46.26 -9.12
N PRO A 243 31.74 45.30 -9.18
CA PRO A 243 32.07 44.60 -10.42
C PRO A 243 30.92 43.73 -10.93
N THR A 244 30.80 43.59 -12.25
CA THR A 244 29.81 42.71 -12.91
C THR A 244 30.44 41.47 -13.53
N THR A 245 31.77 41.36 -13.50
CA THR A 245 32.54 40.23 -14.01
C THR A 245 33.11 39.47 -12.81
N ASP A 246 33.15 38.13 -12.87
CA ASP A 246 33.55 37.26 -11.76
C ASP A 246 32.79 37.54 -10.46
N ALA A 247 31.51 37.91 -10.59
CA ALA A 247 30.65 38.39 -9.52
C ALA A 247 29.46 37.43 -9.29
N PRO A 248 29.66 36.30 -8.58
CA PRO A 248 28.62 35.28 -8.42
C PRO A 248 27.34 35.80 -7.77
N LEU A 249 27.44 36.79 -6.88
CA LEU A 249 26.26 37.42 -6.27
C LEU A 249 25.42 38.17 -7.31
N TYR A 250 26.06 38.90 -8.23
CA TYR A 250 25.38 39.62 -9.31
C TYR A 250 24.69 38.66 -10.27
N ASP A 251 25.38 37.59 -10.67
CA ASP A 251 24.86 36.57 -11.57
C ASP A 251 23.66 35.82 -10.97
N LEU A 252 23.71 35.49 -9.67
CA LEU A 252 22.59 34.87 -8.96
C LEU A 252 21.39 35.82 -8.81
N LEU A 253 21.63 37.11 -8.54
CA LEU A 253 20.56 38.12 -8.52
C LEU A 253 19.89 38.26 -9.88
N LYS A 254 20.69 38.30 -10.97
CA LYS A 254 20.19 38.33 -12.35
C LYS A 254 19.35 37.10 -12.69
N LEU A 255 19.73 35.94 -12.18
CA LEU A 255 19.05 34.68 -12.42
C LEU A 255 17.71 34.59 -11.67
N MET A 256 17.67 35.07 -10.42
CA MET A 256 16.56 34.84 -9.50
C MET A 256 15.54 35.98 -9.43
N LEU A 257 15.95 37.22 -9.73
CA LEU A 257 15.04 38.36 -9.69
C LEU A 257 14.24 38.51 -10.99
N PRO A 258 12.99 38.99 -10.92
CA PRO A 258 12.28 39.50 -12.09
C PRO A 258 13.08 40.58 -12.82
N ALA A 259 12.93 40.68 -14.14
CA ALA A 259 13.71 41.64 -14.95
C ALA A 259 13.55 43.11 -14.49
N SER A 260 12.37 43.48 -13.99
CA SER A 260 12.10 44.80 -13.42
C SER A 260 12.88 45.06 -12.13
N GLU A 261 12.88 44.13 -11.19
CA GLU A 261 13.63 44.25 -9.93
C GLU A 261 15.13 44.18 -10.15
N PHE A 262 15.57 43.35 -11.11
CA PHE A 262 16.98 43.27 -11.45
C PHE A 262 17.49 44.58 -12.06
N ALA A 263 16.68 45.31 -12.84
CA ALA A 263 17.08 46.62 -13.39
C ALA A 263 17.40 47.64 -12.29
N GLU A 264 16.63 47.66 -11.20
CA GLU A 264 16.90 48.51 -10.04
C GLU A 264 18.18 48.06 -9.30
N VAL A 265 18.38 46.75 -9.17
CA VAL A 265 19.61 46.18 -8.61
C VAL A 265 20.82 46.56 -9.45
N ASP A 266 20.77 46.40 -10.78
CA ASP A 266 21.87 46.76 -11.69
C ASP A 266 22.17 48.27 -11.64
N ALA A 267 21.15 49.12 -11.62
CA ALA A 267 21.33 50.57 -11.48
C ALA A 267 22.06 50.94 -10.19
N THR A 268 21.62 50.41 -9.04
CA THR A 268 22.29 50.66 -7.75
C THR A 268 23.65 49.99 -7.64
N TRP A 269 23.84 48.83 -8.28
CA TRP A 269 25.11 48.09 -8.32
C TRP A 269 26.19 48.88 -9.06
N ARG A 270 25.82 49.51 -10.19
CA ARG A 270 26.70 50.35 -11.01
C ARG A 270 26.87 51.77 -10.47
N ALA A 271 25.91 52.30 -9.74
CA ALA A 271 26.01 53.62 -9.12
C ALA A 271 26.85 53.62 -7.83
N GLY A 272 26.86 52.50 -7.10
CA GLY A 272 27.40 52.45 -5.74
C GLY A 272 26.39 52.96 -4.69
N GLY A 273 26.83 53.08 -3.44
CA GLY A 273 25.99 53.54 -2.31
C GLY A 273 25.26 52.42 -1.55
N LYS A 274 25.46 51.15 -1.92
CA LYS A 274 24.90 49.97 -1.23
C LYS A 274 25.96 48.90 -1.01
N GLY A 275 25.91 48.27 0.17
CA GLY A 275 26.84 47.21 0.55
C GLY A 275 26.42 45.83 0.05
N TYR A 276 27.37 44.90 -0.09
CA TYR A 276 27.10 43.51 -0.48
C TYR A 276 26.11 42.79 0.43
N GLY A 277 26.09 43.14 1.73
CA GLY A 277 25.16 42.56 2.69
C GLY A 277 23.69 42.76 2.31
N ASP A 278 23.34 43.92 1.74
CA ASP A 278 21.95 44.19 1.35
C ASP A 278 21.55 43.42 0.09
N TYR A 279 22.48 43.27 -0.86
CA TYR A 279 22.28 42.42 -2.03
C TYR A 279 22.15 40.94 -1.67
N LYS A 280 22.91 40.47 -0.67
CA LYS A 280 22.76 39.10 -0.12
C LYS A 280 21.40 38.89 0.55
N LYS A 281 20.88 39.89 1.28
CA LYS A 281 19.51 39.85 1.82
C LYS A 281 18.46 39.82 0.70
N LYS A 282 18.63 40.61 -0.37
CA LYS A 282 17.74 40.62 -1.53
C LYS A 282 17.74 39.27 -2.26
N LEU A 283 18.90 38.60 -2.36
CA LEU A 283 19.00 37.25 -2.90
C LEU A 283 18.26 36.22 -2.02
N LEU A 284 18.38 36.32 -0.70
CA LEU A 284 17.65 35.48 0.25
C LEU A 284 16.13 35.68 0.11
N GLU A 285 15.67 36.92 0.00
CA GLU A 285 14.26 37.24 -0.28
C GLU A 285 13.80 36.61 -1.60
N ALA A 286 14.56 36.78 -2.69
CA ALA A 286 14.25 36.18 -3.99
C ALA A 286 14.18 34.65 -3.93
N PHE A 287 15.04 34.02 -3.12
CA PHE A 287 15.00 32.58 -2.87
C PHE A 287 13.69 32.18 -2.18
N HIS A 288 13.26 32.89 -1.13
CA HIS A 288 12.00 32.59 -0.45
C HIS A 288 10.79 32.84 -1.35
N THR A 289 10.79 33.91 -2.13
CA THR A 289 9.70 34.18 -3.08
C THR A 289 9.58 33.06 -4.11
N THR A 290 10.71 32.53 -4.60
CA THR A 290 10.72 31.48 -5.62
C THR A 290 10.38 30.10 -5.06
N PHE A 291 10.97 29.73 -3.91
CA PHE A 291 10.91 28.37 -3.38
C PHE A 291 10.09 28.21 -2.10
N GLY A 292 9.59 29.31 -1.51
CA GLY A 292 8.74 29.30 -0.31
C GLY A 292 7.49 28.42 -0.47
N PRO A 293 6.69 28.57 -1.54
CA PRO A 293 5.55 27.70 -1.78
C PRO A 293 5.93 26.22 -1.92
N ALA A 294 7.04 25.93 -2.60
CA ALA A 294 7.54 24.57 -2.73
C ALA A 294 8.03 24.00 -1.38
N ARG A 295 8.69 24.82 -0.54
CA ARG A 295 9.12 24.45 0.81
C ARG A 295 7.93 24.16 1.72
N GLN A 296 6.88 24.98 1.62
CA GLN A 296 5.63 24.74 2.34
C GLN A 296 4.97 23.45 1.87
N ARG A 297 4.79 23.26 0.55
CA ARG A 297 4.23 22.03 -0.02
C ARG A 297 5.05 20.80 0.36
N ARG A 298 6.38 20.91 0.41
CA ARG A 298 7.24 19.83 0.90
C ARG A 298 6.96 19.52 2.38
N SER A 299 6.80 20.54 3.20
CA SER A 299 6.43 20.38 4.61
C SER A 299 5.07 19.69 4.73
N GLU A 300 4.09 20.04 3.90
CA GLU A 300 2.78 19.40 3.84
C GLU A 300 2.91 17.93 3.40
N LEU A 301 3.68 17.65 2.34
CA LEU A 301 3.94 16.28 1.85
C LEU A 301 4.73 15.41 2.83
N LEU A 302 5.56 16.02 3.70
CA LEU A 302 6.27 15.32 4.76
C LEU A 302 5.43 15.18 6.04
N ALA A 303 4.49 16.09 6.26
CA ALA A 303 3.55 16.10 7.38
C ALA A 303 2.30 15.23 7.12
N ASP A 304 2.13 14.72 5.89
CA ASP A 304 1.13 13.73 5.51
C ASP A 304 1.79 12.34 5.41
N PRO A 305 2.00 11.63 6.54
CA PRO A 305 2.66 10.32 6.56
C PRO A 305 1.77 9.17 6.08
N GLY A 306 0.61 9.46 5.47
CA GLY A 306 -0.50 8.52 5.30
C GLY A 306 -1.49 8.60 6.46
N GLU A 307 -2.68 8.03 6.25
CA GLU A 307 -3.82 8.17 7.17
C GLU A 307 -3.63 7.33 8.43
N LEU A 308 -3.19 6.08 8.27
CA LEU A 308 -2.83 5.21 9.37
C LEU A 308 -1.75 5.82 10.26
N GLU A 309 -0.66 6.33 9.67
CA GLU A 309 0.43 6.90 10.47
C GLU A 309 -0.01 8.17 11.23
N ARG A 310 -0.94 8.98 10.67
CA ARG A 310 -1.60 10.05 11.44
C ARG A 310 -2.39 9.52 12.61
N PHE A 311 -3.20 8.48 12.39
CA PHE A 311 -3.99 7.87 13.46
C PHE A 311 -3.09 7.28 14.57
N LEU A 312 -1.99 6.64 14.20
CA LEU A 312 -1.04 6.05 15.16
C LEU A 312 -0.35 7.10 16.05
N GLN A 313 -0.29 8.37 15.64
CA GLN A 313 0.19 9.45 16.51
C GLN A 313 -0.76 9.72 17.68
N ASP A 314 -2.06 9.42 17.53
CA ASP A 314 -3.09 9.60 18.55
C ASP A 314 -3.47 8.30 19.28
N ALA A 315 -2.93 7.16 18.84
CA ALA A 315 -3.32 5.83 19.31
C ALA A 315 -2.17 5.11 20.01
N THR A 316 -2.51 4.20 20.93
CA THR A 316 -1.54 3.23 21.44
C THR A 316 -1.43 2.06 20.47
N LEU A 317 -0.25 1.84 19.90
CA LEU A 317 0.04 0.73 19.00
C LEU A 317 0.55 -0.47 19.80
N PHE A 318 -0.11 -1.62 19.65
CA PHE A 318 0.37 -2.89 20.17
C PHE A 318 1.21 -3.56 19.07
N THR A 319 2.53 -3.55 19.22
CA THR A 319 3.45 -4.04 18.18
C THR A 319 3.43 -5.57 18.08
N ARG A 320 2.99 -6.25 19.14
CA ARG A 320 2.91 -7.72 19.26
C ARG A 320 1.47 -8.16 19.51
N ALA A 321 0.60 -7.87 18.55
CA ALA A 321 -0.80 -8.28 18.56
C ALA A 321 -1.03 -9.49 17.63
N TYR A 322 -1.80 -10.48 18.09
CA TYR A 322 -1.98 -11.74 17.36
C TYR A 322 -3.42 -12.28 17.38
N THR A 323 -3.84 -12.89 16.28
CA THR A 323 -5.11 -13.62 16.15
C THR A 323 -4.97 -15.11 16.49
N PRO A 324 -5.97 -15.73 17.16
CA PRO A 324 -5.95 -17.16 17.45
C PRO A 324 -6.19 -18.01 16.19
N VAL A 325 -6.77 -17.46 15.12
CA VAL A 325 -7.01 -18.19 13.87
C VAL A 325 -6.94 -17.22 12.71
N ALA A 326 -6.09 -17.49 11.72
CA ALA A 326 -5.96 -16.67 10.54
C ALA A 326 -7.07 -16.94 9.49
N GLN A 327 -8.32 -16.77 9.91
CA GLN A 327 -9.52 -16.90 9.08
C GLN A 327 -10.60 -15.95 9.60
N THR A 328 -11.24 -15.22 8.69
CA THR A 328 -12.15 -14.13 9.04
C THR A 328 -13.28 -14.52 10.01
N GLU A 329 -14.10 -15.52 9.67
CA GLU A 329 -15.25 -15.90 10.50
C GLU A 329 -14.86 -16.36 11.93
N PRO A 330 -13.92 -17.32 12.12
CA PRO A 330 -13.49 -17.71 13.46
C PRO A 330 -12.75 -16.60 14.22
N ALA A 331 -11.98 -15.73 13.53
CA ALA A 331 -11.32 -14.58 14.15
C ALA A 331 -12.36 -13.59 14.72
N TRP A 332 -13.36 -13.22 13.92
CA TRP A 332 -14.47 -12.35 14.35
C TRP A 332 -15.27 -12.96 15.51
N ARG A 333 -15.54 -14.26 15.47
CA ARG A 333 -16.23 -14.95 16.58
C ARG A 333 -15.42 -14.93 17.86
N SER A 334 -14.11 -15.12 17.76
CA SER A 334 -13.19 -15.04 18.91
C SER A 334 -13.11 -13.62 19.46
N LEU A 335 -13.03 -12.62 18.58
CA LEU A 335 -13.06 -11.19 18.91
C LEU A 335 -14.33 -10.79 19.67
N LEU A 336 -15.51 -11.16 19.13
CA LEU A 336 -16.80 -10.76 19.68
C LEU A 336 -17.11 -11.40 21.02
N THR A 337 -16.77 -12.68 21.18
CA THR A 337 -17.06 -13.45 22.40
C THR A 337 -15.93 -13.41 23.42
N ALA A 338 -14.76 -12.89 23.05
CA ALA A 338 -13.52 -12.94 23.83
C ALA A 338 -13.10 -14.37 24.22
N ARG A 339 -13.41 -15.36 23.38
CA ARG A 339 -13.18 -16.79 23.65
C ARG A 339 -12.32 -17.44 22.58
N TRP A 340 -11.61 -18.48 22.96
CA TRP A 340 -10.83 -19.29 22.02
C TRP A 340 -11.73 -20.02 21.00
N PRO A 341 -11.23 -20.31 19.79
CA PRO A 341 -12.00 -20.96 18.72
C PRO A 341 -12.66 -22.28 19.14
N TYR A 342 -11.97 -23.12 19.91
CA TYR A 342 -12.55 -24.38 20.39
C TYR A 342 -13.73 -24.18 21.36
N ARG A 343 -13.79 -23.04 22.06
CA ARG A 343 -14.88 -22.67 22.97
C ARG A 343 -16.05 -22.03 22.23
N THR A 344 -15.81 -21.27 21.17
CA THR A 344 -16.88 -20.74 20.30
C THR A 344 -17.52 -21.82 19.44
N GLY A 345 -16.77 -22.90 19.14
CA GLY A 345 -17.19 -23.92 18.18
C GLY A 345 -17.02 -23.50 16.72
N VAL A 346 -16.68 -22.24 16.45
CA VAL A 346 -16.37 -21.72 15.12
C VAL A 346 -14.86 -21.77 14.97
N ARG A 347 -14.41 -22.82 14.30
CA ARG A 347 -12.99 -23.18 14.19
C ARG A 347 -12.45 -23.09 12.76
N TYR A 348 -13.34 -22.81 11.81
CA TYR A 348 -13.09 -22.71 10.38
C TYR A 348 -14.31 -21.99 9.73
N PRO A 349 -14.18 -21.46 8.51
CA PRO A 349 -15.30 -20.80 7.81
C PRO A 349 -16.43 -21.77 7.44
N LEU A 350 -17.65 -21.27 7.30
CA LEU A 350 -18.85 -22.06 6.96
C LEU A 350 -19.17 -23.11 8.03
N THR A 351 -18.95 -22.76 9.31
CA THR A 351 -19.34 -23.59 10.44
C THR A 351 -20.86 -23.70 10.49
N SER A 352 -21.38 -24.91 10.69
CA SER A 352 -22.82 -25.13 10.84
C SER A 352 -23.32 -24.51 12.15
N ASP A 353 -24.49 -23.85 12.11
CA ASP A 353 -25.14 -23.25 13.29
C ASP A 353 -25.27 -24.25 14.46
N ALA A 354 -25.47 -25.54 14.17
CA ALA A 354 -25.57 -26.59 15.18
C ALA A 354 -24.28 -26.81 15.99
N ARG A 355 -23.12 -26.37 15.47
CA ARG A 355 -21.80 -26.48 16.14
C ARG A 355 -21.39 -25.20 16.86
N VAL A 356 -22.06 -24.08 16.56
CA VAL A 356 -21.79 -22.77 17.17
C VAL A 356 -22.25 -22.79 18.61
N VAL A 357 -21.37 -22.40 19.52
CA VAL A 357 -21.72 -22.16 20.92
C VAL A 357 -22.24 -20.74 21.03
N LEU A 358 -23.53 -20.60 21.34
CA LEU A 358 -24.12 -19.30 21.63
C LEU A 358 -23.49 -18.74 22.91
N ALA A 359 -22.88 -17.58 22.80
CA ALA A 359 -22.28 -16.84 23.90
C ALA A 359 -22.58 -15.34 23.72
N PRO A 360 -22.78 -14.57 24.79
CA PRO A 360 -22.88 -13.13 24.70
C PRO A 360 -21.64 -12.54 24.04
N THR A 361 -21.85 -11.60 23.13
CA THR A 361 -20.79 -10.82 22.49
C THR A 361 -20.60 -9.48 23.18
N PHE A 362 -19.47 -8.80 22.95
CA PHE A 362 -19.33 -7.42 23.44
C PHE A 362 -20.40 -6.52 22.82
N ALA A 363 -20.78 -6.75 21.56
CA ALA A 363 -21.83 -5.98 20.89
C ALA A 363 -23.21 -6.18 21.53
N ASP A 364 -23.50 -7.38 22.07
CA ASP A 364 -24.71 -7.60 22.88
C ASP A 364 -24.72 -6.68 24.11
N ARG A 365 -23.58 -6.53 24.80
CA ARG A 365 -23.49 -5.62 25.97
C ARG A 365 -23.79 -4.17 25.62
N TYR A 366 -23.33 -3.70 24.45
CA TYR A 366 -23.65 -2.35 23.97
C TYR A 366 -25.15 -2.22 23.66
N SER A 367 -25.72 -3.19 22.95
CA SER A 367 -27.15 -3.21 22.64
C SER A 367 -28.02 -3.28 23.91
N GLU A 368 -27.65 -4.13 24.88
CA GLU A 368 -28.29 -4.24 26.20
C GLU A 368 -28.23 -2.92 26.98
N ALA A 369 -27.15 -2.17 26.83
CA ALA A 369 -26.98 -0.84 27.41
C ALA A 369 -27.70 0.29 26.64
N GLY A 370 -28.47 -0.05 25.59
CA GLY A 370 -29.26 0.90 24.80
C GLY A 370 -28.46 1.67 23.75
N TRP A 371 -27.23 1.27 23.45
CA TRP A 371 -26.45 1.87 22.36
C TRP A 371 -27.03 1.44 21.02
N ARG A 372 -26.94 2.31 20.02
CA ARG A 372 -27.12 1.86 18.64
C ARG A 372 -25.92 1.01 18.25
N THR A 373 -26.15 -0.09 17.55
CA THR A 373 -25.11 -1.04 17.15
C THR A 373 -25.19 -1.30 15.65
N VAL A 374 -24.15 -0.91 14.92
CA VAL A 374 -24.09 -0.98 13.46
C VAL A 374 -22.87 -1.80 13.04
N PHE A 375 -23.10 -2.84 12.24
CA PHE A 375 -22.04 -3.53 11.52
C PHE A 375 -22.10 -3.17 10.02
N ALA A 376 -20.99 -2.68 9.49
CA ALA A 376 -20.84 -2.31 8.10
C ALA A 376 -19.78 -3.17 7.40
N THR A 377 -20.00 -3.49 6.13
CA THR A 377 -19.02 -4.18 5.27
C THR A 377 -19.30 -3.91 3.79
N ASP A 378 -18.25 -3.78 3.00
CA ASP A 378 -18.27 -3.63 1.53
C ASP A 378 -18.43 -4.98 0.79
N CYS A 379 -18.74 -6.06 1.51
CA CYS A 379 -18.86 -7.39 0.92
C CYS A 379 -20.12 -8.15 1.35
N SER A 380 -20.91 -8.61 0.37
CA SER A 380 -22.10 -9.41 0.63
C SER A 380 -21.85 -10.84 1.13
N ARG A 381 -20.60 -11.33 1.14
CA ARG A 381 -20.24 -12.71 1.58
C ARG A 381 -20.14 -12.82 3.11
N PHE A 382 -19.73 -11.76 3.80
CA PHE A 382 -19.53 -11.73 5.26
C PHE A 382 -20.81 -11.41 6.01
N HIS A 383 -21.75 -12.36 5.96
CA HIS A 383 -23.11 -12.20 6.47
C HIS A 383 -23.30 -12.68 7.92
N PHE A 384 -22.21 -13.08 8.59
CA PHE A 384 -22.23 -13.71 9.90
C PHE A 384 -22.47 -12.71 11.05
N GLU A 385 -22.26 -11.40 10.85
CA GLU A 385 -22.49 -10.37 11.88
C GLU A 385 -23.81 -9.62 11.71
N GLY A 386 -24.68 -9.64 12.72
CA GLY A 386 -25.97 -8.97 12.71
C GLY A 386 -26.66 -9.11 14.06
N PRO A 387 -28.01 -9.21 14.10
CA PRO A 387 -28.73 -9.26 15.38
C PRO A 387 -28.31 -10.42 16.29
N ALA A 388 -27.89 -11.56 15.71
CA ALA A 388 -27.40 -12.72 16.45
C ALA A 388 -26.00 -12.53 17.06
N SER A 389 -25.30 -11.46 16.69
CA SER A 389 -23.99 -11.07 17.23
C SER A 389 -24.07 -9.71 17.93
N GLY A 390 -25.27 -9.29 18.36
CA GLY A 390 -25.46 -8.02 19.05
C GLY A 390 -25.52 -6.76 18.18
N PHE A 391 -25.39 -6.85 16.85
CA PHE A 391 -25.53 -5.70 15.95
C PHE A 391 -26.97 -5.55 15.44
N THR A 392 -27.68 -4.54 15.92
CA THR A 392 -29.09 -4.29 15.59
C THR A 392 -29.30 -3.80 14.15
N ARG A 393 -28.31 -3.15 13.56
CA ARG A 393 -28.31 -2.72 12.16
C ARG A 393 -27.14 -3.31 11.40
N ARG A 394 -27.39 -3.59 10.12
CA ARG A 394 -26.37 -4.07 9.20
C ARG A 394 -26.36 -3.23 7.94
N TRP A 395 -25.20 -2.72 7.57
CA TRP A 395 -24.96 -1.95 6.35
C TRP A 395 -24.05 -2.77 5.43
N GLN A 396 -24.67 -3.49 4.51
CA GLN A 396 -23.95 -4.33 3.55
C GLN A 396 -24.62 -4.23 2.18
N PRO A 397 -23.88 -4.49 1.08
CA PRO A 397 -24.49 -4.71 -0.22
C PRO A 397 -25.53 -5.85 -0.17
N PRO A 398 -26.64 -5.75 -0.90
CA PRO A 398 -27.70 -6.78 -0.90
C PRO A 398 -27.20 -8.11 -1.47
N ARG A 399 -27.84 -9.21 -1.06
CA ARG A 399 -27.54 -10.59 -1.53
C ARG A 399 -28.73 -11.13 -2.34
N GLY A 400 -28.46 -11.82 -3.45
CA GLY A 400 -29.50 -12.51 -4.22
C GLY A 400 -28.95 -13.43 -5.31
N ALA A 401 -29.79 -14.35 -5.81
CA ALA A 401 -29.48 -15.22 -6.95
C ALA A 401 -29.05 -14.41 -8.20
N LEU A 402 -29.56 -13.18 -8.31
CA LEU A 402 -29.14 -12.21 -9.32
C LEU A 402 -27.65 -11.84 -9.16
N ASN A 403 -27.11 -11.62 -7.96
CA ASN A 403 -25.68 -11.33 -7.77
C ASN A 403 -24.78 -12.52 -8.16
N PHE A 404 -25.19 -13.74 -7.82
CA PHE A 404 -24.47 -14.95 -8.22
C PHE A 404 -24.53 -15.16 -9.74
N ALA A 405 -25.67 -14.89 -10.36
CA ALA A 405 -25.83 -14.90 -11.81
C ALA A 405 -25.06 -13.76 -12.50
N LEU A 406 -25.02 -12.55 -11.92
CA LEU A 406 -24.30 -11.38 -12.42
C LEU A 406 -22.78 -11.56 -12.34
N GLU A 407 -22.25 -12.18 -11.27
CA GLU A 407 -20.85 -12.60 -11.16
C GLU A 407 -20.44 -13.50 -12.34
N LYS A 408 -21.37 -14.31 -12.86
CA LYS A 408 -21.19 -15.18 -14.04
C LYS A 408 -21.49 -14.47 -15.39
N LEU A 409 -22.46 -13.57 -15.44
CA LEU A 409 -22.89 -12.83 -16.66
C LEU A 409 -21.99 -11.64 -17.02
N ARG A 410 -21.16 -11.17 -16.08
CA ARG A 410 -20.17 -10.08 -16.21
C ARG A 410 -19.30 -10.15 -17.48
N TYR A 411 -19.05 -11.36 -17.99
CA TYR A 411 -18.05 -11.58 -19.04
C TYR A 411 -18.52 -11.27 -20.47
N ARG A 412 -19.76 -10.80 -20.70
CA ARG A 412 -20.30 -10.72 -22.07
C ARG A 412 -20.91 -9.40 -22.55
N ALA A 413 -21.25 -8.41 -21.69
CA ALA A 413 -21.72 -7.09 -22.15
C ALA A 413 -21.92 -6.01 -21.05
N LEU A 414 -22.20 -6.39 -19.81
CA LEU A 414 -22.70 -5.49 -18.76
C LEU A 414 -21.70 -4.44 -18.23
N GLY A 415 -20.38 -4.64 -18.38
CA GLY A 415 -19.37 -3.69 -17.89
C GLY A 415 -19.50 -2.29 -18.50
N LEU A 416 -19.84 -2.20 -19.79
CA LEU A 416 -20.05 -0.92 -20.49
C LEU A 416 -21.26 -0.13 -19.95
N PHE A 417 -22.23 -0.83 -19.35
CA PHE A 417 -23.38 -0.20 -18.70
C PHE A 417 -23.07 0.22 -17.26
N ALA A 418 -22.27 -0.56 -16.52
CA ALA A 418 -21.95 -0.29 -15.13
C ALA A 418 -20.88 0.82 -14.92
N ASP A 419 -20.00 1.04 -15.90
CA ASP A 419 -18.93 2.05 -15.84
C ASP A 419 -19.40 3.49 -16.14
N ASN A 420 -20.70 3.75 -16.20
CA ASN A 420 -21.24 5.09 -16.44
C ASN A 420 -22.29 5.50 -15.40
N ALA A 421 -22.50 6.82 -15.26
CA ALA A 421 -23.38 7.41 -14.25
C ALA A 421 -24.84 6.90 -14.32
N VAL A 422 -25.31 6.48 -15.51
CA VAL A 422 -26.66 5.93 -15.69
C VAL A 422 -26.76 4.53 -15.10
N GLY A 423 -25.75 3.67 -15.32
CA GLY A 423 -25.69 2.34 -14.72
C GLY A 423 -25.50 2.36 -13.21
N ALA A 424 -24.62 3.24 -12.71
CA ALA A 424 -24.41 3.44 -11.27
C ALA A 424 -25.69 3.92 -10.56
N ALA A 425 -26.51 4.74 -11.22
CA ALA A 425 -27.80 5.19 -10.69
C ALA A 425 -28.90 4.10 -10.77
N TRP A 426 -28.84 3.22 -11.78
CA TRP A 426 -29.84 2.16 -11.98
C TRP A 426 -29.61 0.93 -11.11
N VAL A 427 -28.35 0.58 -10.81
CA VAL A 427 -27.99 -0.57 -9.99
C VAL A 427 -26.76 -0.23 -9.12
N PRO A 428 -26.93 0.56 -8.04
CA PRO A 428 -25.86 0.93 -7.10
C PRO A 428 -25.11 -0.29 -6.51
N GLU A 429 -25.77 -1.45 -6.51
CA GLU A 429 -25.23 -2.73 -6.04
C GLU A 429 -23.98 -3.19 -6.80
N PHE A 430 -23.72 -2.66 -8.01
CA PHE A 430 -22.52 -2.98 -8.79
C PHE A 430 -21.24 -2.35 -8.23
N ILE A 431 -21.34 -1.14 -7.66
CA ILE A 431 -20.18 -0.36 -7.21
C ILE A 431 -19.86 -0.58 -5.72
N ASP A 432 -20.85 -0.97 -4.91
CA ASP A 432 -20.68 -1.15 -3.46
C ASP A 432 -20.22 -2.55 -3.05
N ASN A 433 -20.28 -3.53 -3.97
CA ASN A 433 -20.01 -4.92 -3.63
C ASN A 433 -18.65 -5.39 -4.16
N ARG A 434 -17.68 -5.54 -3.26
CA ARG A 434 -16.34 -6.07 -3.57
C ARG A 434 -16.36 -7.45 -4.22
N ALA A 435 -17.40 -8.26 -4.00
CA ALA A 435 -17.57 -9.54 -4.72
C ALA A 435 -17.67 -9.37 -6.26
N LEU A 436 -17.94 -8.16 -6.75
CA LEU A 436 -17.99 -7.78 -8.16
C LEU A 436 -16.70 -7.08 -8.63
N ALA A 437 -15.53 -7.50 -8.12
CA ALA A 437 -14.19 -7.02 -8.48
C ALA A 437 -14.04 -6.52 -9.93
N GLY A 438 -13.56 -5.28 -10.09
CA GLY A 438 -13.37 -4.61 -11.37
C GLY A 438 -14.46 -3.60 -11.74
N ILE A 439 -15.54 -3.53 -10.94
CA ILE A 439 -16.58 -2.47 -10.99
C ILE A 439 -16.76 -1.83 -9.60
N HIS A 440 -16.27 -2.48 -8.54
CA HIS A 440 -16.31 -1.99 -7.16
C HIS A 440 -15.57 -0.66 -7.01
N ASP A 441 -16.22 0.30 -6.35
CA ASP A 441 -15.69 1.62 -5.98
C ASP A 441 -15.46 1.66 -4.46
N PRO A 442 -14.29 1.19 -3.99
CA PRO A 442 -13.97 1.11 -2.55
C PRO A 442 -13.95 2.49 -1.88
N MET A 443 -13.51 3.53 -2.59
CA MET A 443 -13.38 4.88 -2.04
C MET A 443 -14.74 5.56 -1.96
N GLY A 444 -15.56 5.49 -3.00
CA GLY A 444 -16.91 6.03 -2.94
C GLY A 444 -17.79 5.30 -1.91
N TYR A 445 -17.58 3.99 -1.69
CA TYR A 445 -18.24 3.28 -0.59
C TYR A 445 -17.82 3.85 0.77
N ALA A 446 -16.52 4.09 1.00
CA ALA A 446 -16.03 4.68 2.24
C ALA A 446 -16.58 6.10 2.46
N GLU A 447 -16.66 6.93 1.42
CA GLU A 447 -17.27 8.27 1.49
C GLU A 447 -18.73 8.21 1.92
N ARG A 448 -19.51 7.34 1.27
CA ARG A 448 -20.91 7.07 1.62
C ARG A 448 -21.04 6.56 3.06
N LEU A 449 -20.19 5.63 3.45
CA LEU A 449 -20.14 5.07 4.81
C LEU A 449 -19.86 6.13 5.86
N SER A 450 -18.93 7.04 5.58
CA SER A 450 -18.53 8.11 6.48
C SER A 450 -19.70 9.06 6.80
N GLN A 451 -20.54 9.38 5.81
CA GLN A 451 -21.75 10.21 6.00
C GLN A 451 -22.76 9.50 6.91
N GLY A 452 -22.97 8.19 6.69
CA GLY A 452 -23.83 7.38 7.55
C GLY A 452 -23.31 7.31 8.99
N LEU A 453 -22.01 7.07 9.17
CA LEU A 453 -21.35 7.03 10.47
C LEU A 453 -21.57 8.34 11.25
N VAL A 454 -21.27 9.49 10.65
CA VAL A 454 -21.45 10.80 11.29
C VAL A 454 -22.92 11.06 11.65
N SER A 455 -23.85 10.65 10.79
CA SER A 455 -25.29 10.77 11.03
C SER A 455 -25.75 9.93 12.22
N GLU A 456 -25.33 8.67 12.32
CA GLU A 456 -25.65 7.78 13.44
C GLU A 456 -24.97 8.23 14.74
N ALA A 457 -23.73 8.72 14.67
CA ALA A 457 -22.99 9.22 15.83
C ALA A 457 -23.67 10.46 16.44
N SER A 458 -24.21 11.35 15.59
CA SER A 458 -24.89 12.58 16.01
C SER A 458 -26.22 12.35 16.74
N GLN A 459 -26.77 11.13 16.70
CA GLN A 459 -28.06 10.81 17.32
C GLN A 459 -27.91 10.27 18.76
N GLY A 460 -26.69 10.16 19.33
CA GLY A 460 -26.41 9.54 20.65
C GLY A 460 -25.40 8.36 20.62
N PRO A 461 -25.31 7.54 21.70
CA PRO A 461 -24.29 6.49 21.82
C PRO A 461 -24.35 5.44 20.71
N LEU A 462 -23.19 5.14 20.12
CA LEU A 462 -23.05 4.28 18.94
C LEU A 462 -21.85 3.34 19.09
N LEU A 463 -22.09 2.05 18.91
CA LEU A 463 -21.07 1.08 18.54
C LEU A 463 -21.13 0.91 17.02
N PHE A 464 -20.05 1.27 16.34
CA PHE A 464 -19.94 1.13 14.90
C PHE A 464 -18.72 0.26 14.58
N ALA A 465 -18.93 -0.80 13.81
CA ALA A 465 -17.87 -1.67 13.33
C ALA A 465 -17.90 -1.67 11.79
N PHE A 466 -16.78 -1.33 11.16
CA PHE A 466 -16.61 -1.45 9.71
C PHE A 466 -15.55 -2.50 9.40
N HIS A 467 -15.95 -3.53 8.67
CA HIS A 467 -15.04 -4.52 8.11
C HIS A 467 -14.72 -4.15 6.66
N ALA A 468 -13.56 -3.51 6.46
CA ALA A 468 -13.02 -3.17 5.15
C ALA A 468 -12.42 -4.43 4.50
N THR A 469 -12.89 -4.81 3.31
CA THR A 469 -12.50 -6.09 2.69
C THR A 469 -11.71 -5.92 1.40
N ALA A 470 -11.17 -4.71 1.17
CA ALA A 470 -10.32 -4.41 0.03
C ALA A 470 -9.11 -5.34 -0.06
N ALA A 471 -8.45 -5.64 1.06
CA ALA A 471 -7.32 -6.58 1.13
C ALA A 471 -7.71 -8.06 0.99
N HIS A 472 -9.00 -8.38 0.88
CA HIS A 472 -9.49 -9.74 0.80
C HIS A 472 -9.69 -10.21 -0.65
N PHE A 473 -9.42 -11.48 -0.91
CA PHE A 473 -9.72 -12.14 -2.19
C PHE A 473 -11.21 -12.04 -2.63
N PRO A 474 -11.52 -11.81 -3.92
CA PRO A 474 -10.62 -11.35 -4.98
C PRO A 474 -10.31 -9.86 -4.79
N GLY A 475 -9.07 -9.52 -4.48
CA GLY A 475 -8.62 -8.14 -4.37
C GLY A 475 -8.35 -7.56 -5.74
N ASP A 476 -8.79 -6.33 -5.99
CA ASP A 476 -8.66 -5.62 -7.27
C ASP A 476 -8.38 -4.14 -6.95
N PRO A 477 -7.09 -3.71 -6.92
CA PRO A 477 -6.75 -2.35 -6.56
C PRO A 477 -7.21 -1.39 -7.66
N VAL A 478 -7.90 -0.32 -7.28
CA VAL A 478 -8.35 0.71 -8.22
C VAL A 478 -7.32 1.84 -8.32
N TYR A 479 -7.40 2.66 -9.36
CA TYR A 479 -6.59 3.89 -9.43
C TYR A 479 -6.90 4.79 -8.22
N PRO A 480 -5.90 5.43 -7.57
CA PRO A 480 -4.47 5.50 -7.93
C PRO A 480 -3.57 4.43 -7.30
N PHE A 481 -4.14 3.39 -6.67
CA PHE A 481 -3.37 2.32 -6.01
C PHE A 481 -2.83 1.29 -7.00
N TYR A 482 -3.51 1.11 -8.13
CA TYR A 482 -3.14 0.21 -9.22
C TYR A 482 -1.68 0.40 -9.70
N ARG A 483 -0.89 -0.69 -9.73
CA ARG A 483 0.52 -0.72 -10.20
C ARG A 483 1.47 0.20 -9.42
N ARG A 484 1.11 0.58 -8.20
CA ARG A 484 1.97 1.38 -7.33
C ARG A 484 3.14 0.59 -6.76
N TYR A 485 2.96 -0.70 -6.48
CA TYR A 485 3.99 -1.56 -5.87
C TYR A 485 4.27 -2.85 -6.65
N VAL A 486 3.35 -3.29 -7.51
CA VAL A 486 3.55 -4.47 -8.37
C VAL A 486 4.67 -4.22 -9.40
N PRO A 487 5.66 -5.12 -9.53
CA PRO A 487 6.72 -4.99 -10.53
C PRO A 487 6.17 -4.93 -11.97
N PRO A 488 6.75 -4.11 -12.87
CA PRO A 488 6.35 -4.01 -14.27
C PRO A 488 6.48 -5.33 -15.05
N THR A 489 7.36 -6.22 -14.60
CA THR A 489 7.58 -7.55 -15.19
C THR A 489 6.38 -8.49 -15.03
N GLU A 490 5.49 -8.21 -14.08
CA GLU A 490 4.22 -8.94 -13.97
C GLU A 490 3.27 -8.50 -15.10
N PRO A 491 2.61 -9.42 -15.81
CA PRO A 491 1.88 -9.10 -17.03
C PRO A 491 0.56 -8.33 -16.77
N LEU A 492 0.24 -7.35 -17.63
CA LEU A 492 -0.92 -6.45 -17.53
C LEU A 492 -2.27 -7.12 -17.89
N ASP A 493 -2.23 -8.17 -18.72
CA ASP A 493 -3.41 -8.86 -19.27
C ASP A 493 -4.22 -9.62 -18.21
N ARG A 494 -3.58 -9.96 -17.09
CA ARG A 494 -4.23 -10.44 -15.88
C ARG A 494 -4.67 -9.22 -15.10
N ARG A 495 -5.95 -8.82 -15.25
CA ARG A 495 -6.62 -7.91 -14.30
C ARG A 495 -6.12 -8.29 -12.91
N LEU A 496 -5.44 -7.37 -12.21
CA LEU A 496 -4.62 -7.58 -11.01
C LEU A 496 -5.45 -8.14 -9.86
N ARG A 497 -5.89 -9.37 -10.04
CA ARG A 497 -6.74 -10.08 -9.12
C ARG A 497 -5.80 -10.90 -8.31
N MET A 498 -5.82 -10.67 -7.01
CA MET A 498 -5.33 -11.68 -6.09
C MET A 498 -6.11 -12.94 -6.46
N HIS A 499 -5.43 -13.95 -7.00
CA HIS A 499 -6.01 -15.25 -7.28
C HIS A 499 -5.65 -16.15 -6.10
N PHE A 500 -6.53 -17.06 -5.68
CA PHE A 500 -6.14 -18.25 -4.91
C PHE A 500 -5.12 -19.14 -5.65
N ALA A 501 -4.59 -18.68 -6.79
CA ALA A 501 -3.57 -19.38 -7.53
C ALA A 501 -2.31 -19.35 -6.65
N PRO A 502 -1.80 -20.52 -6.28
CA PRO A 502 -0.58 -20.56 -5.50
C PRO A 502 0.59 -19.89 -6.21
N VAL A 503 1.49 -19.33 -5.40
CA VAL A 503 2.84 -18.99 -5.83
C VAL A 503 3.61 -20.30 -6.03
N THR A 504 3.20 -21.12 -7.01
CA THR A 504 3.88 -22.38 -7.33
C THR A 504 5.00 -22.09 -8.33
N PRO A 505 6.27 -22.35 -7.99
CA PRO A 505 7.36 -22.21 -8.94
C PRO A 505 7.11 -23.03 -10.20
N GLY A 506 7.11 -22.38 -11.38
CA GLY A 506 6.96 -23.06 -12.68
C GLY A 506 5.53 -23.32 -13.16
N ALA A 507 4.49 -22.93 -12.41
CA ALA A 507 3.12 -22.98 -12.90
C ALA A 507 2.92 -21.96 -14.03
N LYS A 508 2.47 -22.41 -15.21
CA LYS A 508 2.16 -21.54 -16.35
C LYS A 508 1.10 -20.50 -15.94
N GLY A 509 1.54 -19.27 -15.76
CA GLY A 509 0.69 -18.14 -15.46
C GLY A 509 0.38 -17.86 -13.99
N ALA A 510 1.21 -18.36 -13.06
CA ALA A 510 1.25 -17.86 -11.69
C ALA A 510 2.01 -16.51 -11.61
N TRP A 511 1.62 -15.67 -10.65
CA TRP A 511 2.42 -14.49 -10.27
C TRP A 511 3.63 -14.95 -9.46
N ASN A 512 4.74 -14.21 -9.56
CA ASN A 512 5.86 -14.44 -8.65
C ASN A 512 5.56 -13.83 -7.27
N ARG A 513 6.40 -14.14 -6.28
CA ARG A 513 6.22 -13.68 -4.90
C ARG A 513 6.24 -12.16 -4.78
N GLU A 514 7.24 -11.51 -5.37
CA GLU A 514 7.39 -10.04 -5.35
C GLU A 514 6.16 -9.35 -5.96
N GLY A 515 5.60 -9.92 -7.04
CA GLY A 515 4.35 -9.46 -7.62
C GLY A 515 3.16 -9.62 -6.69
N SER A 516 3.05 -10.76 -6.01
CA SER A 516 1.92 -11.05 -5.11
C SER A 516 1.96 -10.19 -3.84
N GLU A 517 3.15 -10.00 -3.26
CA GLU A 517 3.39 -9.09 -2.15
C GLU A 517 3.12 -7.64 -2.56
N GLY A 518 3.64 -7.20 -3.72
CA GLY A 518 3.36 -5.87 -4.25
C GLY A 518 1.86 -5.63 -4.49
N LEU A 519 1.12 -6.64 -4.95
CA LEU A 519 -0.34 -6.53 -5.10
C LEU A 519 -1.04 -6.38 -3.74
N TYR A 520 -0.59 -7.15 -2.75
CA TYR A 520 -1.12 -7.05 -1.40
C TYR A 520 -0.85 -5.68 -0.80
N ASP A 521 0.34 -5.12 -0.98
CA ASP A 521 0.66 -3.74 -0.58
C ASP A 521 -0.23 -2.69 -1.24
N GLU A 522 -0.63 -2.90 -2.51
CA GLU A 522 -1.57 -2.00 -3.21
C GLU A 522 -2.96 -2.05 -2.58
N LEU A 523 -3.43 -3.25 -2.22
CA LEU A 523 -4.71 -3.44 -1.55
C LEU A 523 -4.69 -2.89 -0.11
N LEU A 524 -3.57 -3.03 0.61
CA LEU A 524 -3.38 -2.44 1.93
C LEU A 524 -3.39 -0.91 1.86
N ALA A 525 -2.71 -0.31 0.88
CA ALA A 525 -2.74 1.15 0.68
C ALA A 525 -4.15 1.66 0.35
N GLN A 526 -4.94 0.87 -0.39
CA GLN A 526 -6.35 1.19 -0.63
C GLN A 526 -7.19 1.08 0.65
N ALA A 527 -6.99 0.03 1.45
CA ALA A 527 -7.67 -0.13 2.73
C ALA A 527 -7.33 1.00 3.71
N ASP A 528 -6.06 1.43 3.76
CA ASP A 528 -5.60 2.60 4.52
C ASP A 528 -6.37 3.88 4.13
N ALA A 529 -6.53 4.13 2.83
CA ALA A 529 -7.30 5.28 2.34
C ALA A 529 -8.80 5.19 2.70
N GLN A 530 -9.41 3.99 2.66
CA GLN A 530 -10.79 3.81 3.11
C GLN A 530 -10.93 4.15 4.60
N VAL A 531 -10.03 3.65 5.44
CA VAL A 531 -10.01 3.95 6.88
C VAL A 531 -9.83 5.45 7.10
N GLY A 532 -8.88 6.08 6.41
CA GLY A 532 -8.64 7.52 6.47
C GLY A 532 -9.89 8.36 6.19
N THR A 533 -10.65 7.98 5.18
CA THR A 533 -11.93 8.65 4.83
C THR A 533 -12.91 8.66 6.01
N LEU A 534 -13.01 7.55 6.75
CA LEU A 534 -13.87 7.47 7.94
C LEU A 534 -13.31 8.30 9.10
N LEU A 535 -12.00 8.23 9.34
CA LEU A 535 -11.34 9.00 10.41
C LEU A 535 -11.46 10.51 10.19
N ASP A 536 -11.28 10.97 8.95
CA ASP A 536 -11.42 12.38 8.59
C ASP A 536 -12.87 12.88 8.71
N ALA A 537 -13.85 12.04 8.40
CA ALA A 537 -15.24 12.37 8.66
C ALA A 537 -15.52 12.52 10.16
N LEU A 538 -14.95 11.66 11.01
CA LEU A 538 -15.04 11.82 12.46
C LEU A 538 -14.33 13.10 12.94
N ARG A 539 -13.14 13.43 12.41
CA ARG A 539 -12.41 14.65 12.77
C ARG A 539 -13.17 15.91 12.38
N SER A 540 -13.63 15.98 11.13
CA SER A 540 -14.35 17.13 10.59
C SER A 540 -15.73 17.34 11.21
N SER A 541 -16.36 16.28 11.70
CA SER A 541 -17.64 16.36 12.44
C SER A 541 -17.48 16.58 13.94
N GLY A 542 -16.25 16.62 14.46
CA GLY A 542 -15.96 16.80 15.88
C GLY A 542 -16.21 15.57 16.75
N HIS A 543 -16.47 14.40 16.16
CA HIS A 543 -16.71 13.14 16.88
C HIS A 543 -15.42 12.35 17.16
N TYR A 544 -14.31 12.66 16.48
CA TYR A 544 -13.06 11.91 16.62
C TYR A 544 -12.50 11.93 18.04
N ASP A 545 -12.43 13.10 18.68
CA ASP A 545 -11.81 13.25 20.01
C ASP A 545 -12.58 12.51 21.10
N ASP A 546 -13.91 12.47 21.03
CA ASP A 546 -14.76 11.79 22.00
C ASP A 546 -14.91 10.27 21.74
N ALA A 547 -14.53 9.81 20.55
CA ALA A 547 -14.64 8.40 20.18
C ALA A 547 -13.53 7.53 20.81
N LEU A 548 -13.92 6.34 21.27
CA LEU A 548 -13.03 5.19 21.43
C LEU A 548 -12.89 4.53 20.06
N ILE A 549 -11.70 4.58 19.48
CA ILE A 549 -11.43 4.02 18.15
C ILE A 549 -10.45 2.87 18.30
N VAL A 550 -10.82 1.69 17.80
CA VAL A 550 -9.94 0.53 17.71
C VAL A 550 -9.77 0.19 16.24
N LEU A 551 -8.53 0.23 15.76
CA LEU A 551 -8.16 -0.22 14.43
C LEU A 551 -7.41 -1.54 14.56
N LEU A 552 -7.87 -2.57 13.87
CA LEU A 552 -7.26 -3.88 13.89
C LEU A 552 -7.40 -4.62 12.56
N SER A 553 -6.53 -5.60 12.32
CA SER A 553 -6.80 -6.67 11.35
C SER A 553 -7.27 -7.94 12.08
N ASP A 554 -8.12 -8.72 11.42
CA ASP A 554 -8.57 -10.01 11.93
C ASP A 554 -7.52 -11.11 11.73
N HIS A 555 -6.75 -11.02 10.64
CA HIS A 555 -5.56 -11.83 10.35
C HIS A 555 -4.65 -11.18 9.30
N GLY A 556 -3.50 -11.79 9.04
CA GLY A 556 -2.59 -11.45 7.94
C GLY A 556 -2.71 -12.38 6.73
N GLU A 557 -1.77 -12.29 5.80
CA GLU A 557 -1.75 -13.08 4.57
C GLU A 557 -0.36 -13.70 4.37
N SER A 558 -0.32 -14.97 3.98
CA SER A 558 0.94 -15.69 3.75
C SER A 558 1.14 -15.97 2.28
N PHE A 559 2.37 -15.78 1.82
CA PHE A 559 2.79 -16.16 0.47
C PHE A 559 3.56 -17.48 0.45
N HIS A 560 3.57 -18.21 1.58
CA HIS A 560 4.23 -19.51 1.79
C HIS A 560 5.71 -19.55 1.39
N ALA A 561 6.41 -18.45 1.61
CA ALA A 561 7.80 -18.22 1.22
C ALA A 561 8.81 -19.30 1.64
N ASP A 562 8.61 -19.85 2.83
CA ASP A 562 9.43 -20.85 3.51
C ASP A 562 8.88 -22.28 3.36
N ARG A 563 7.68 -22.43 2.80
CA ARG A 563 6.98 -23.71 2.58
C ARG A 563 6.33 -23.77 1.19
N PRO A 564 7.13 -23.82 0.11
CA PRO A 564 6.61 -23.89 -1.27
C PRO A 564 5.77 -25.15 -1.52
N ASP A 565 5.92 -26.19 -0.69
CA ASP A 565 5.10 -27.40 -0.72
C ASP A 565 3.63 -27.16 -0.37
N LEU A 566 3.34 -26.10 0.40
CA LEU A 566 1.99 -25.66 0.72
C LEU A 566 1.40 -24.72 -0.35
N ALA A 567 2.23 -24.22 -1.28
CA ALA A 567 1.80 -23.37 -2.38
C ALA A 567 0.95 -24.17 -3.37
N GLY A 568 -0.36 -24.19 -3.12
CA GLY A 568 -1.40 -24.73 -4.02
C GLY A 568 -2.30 -25.75 -3.39
N ALA A 569 -1.97 -26.16 -2.17
CA ALA A 569 -2.72 -27.13 -1.41
C ALA A 569 -3.87 -26.50 -0.60
N THR A 570 -3.79 -25.20 -0.29
CA THR A 570 -4.71 -24.51 0.64
C THR A 570 -5.04 -23.08 0.18
N SER A 571 -6.07 -22.46 0.78
CA SER A 571 -6.29 -21.02 0.66
C SER A 571 -5.07 -20.26 1.19
N VAL A 572 -4.75 -19.12 0.58
CA VAL A 572 -3.56 -18.28 0.85
C VAL A 572 -3.28 -17.98 2.34
N HIS A 573 -4.30 -17.97 3.20
CA HIS A 573 -4.19 -17.82 4.66
C HIS A 573 -4.91 -18.94 5.44
N GLY A 574 -4.53 -19.11 6.71
CA GLY A 574 -5.13 -20.02 7.69
C GLY A 574 -4.55 -21.42 7.68
N ALA A 575 -3.43 -21.65 6.98
CA ALA A 575 -2.81 -22.97 6.79
C ALA A 575 -1.70 -23.27 7.79
N ARG A 576 -1.18 -22.25 8.50
CA ARG A 576 -0.09 -22.41 9.47
C ARG A 576 -0.25 -21.45 10.65
N LEU A 577 0.51 -21.75 11.70
CA LEU A 577 0.71 -20.87 12.83
C LEU A 577 2.04 -20.15 12.64
N GLY A 578 2.00 -18.83 12.46
CA GLY A 578 3.20 -18.04 12.22
C GLY A 578 2.91 -16.55 12.09
N GLU A 579 3.96 -15.75 12.13
CA GLU A 579 3.88 -14.28 12.12
C GLU A 579 3.08 -13.73 10.91
N GLU A 580 3.32 -14.22 9.69
CA GLU A 580 2.69 -13.67 8.47
C GLU A 580 1.15 -13.73 8.50
N GLU A 581 0.58 -14.78 9.10
CA GLU A 581 -0.87 -15.01 9.11
C GLU A 581 -1.51 -14.59 10.44
N ASN A 582 -0.80 -14.77 11.56
CA ASN A 582 -1.35 -14.56 12.89
C ASN A 582 -1.04 -13.18 13.47
N ARG A 583 0.03 -12.49 13.07
CA ARG A 583 0.30 -11.15 13.56
C ARG A 583 -0.69 -10.17 12.94
N ILE A 584 -1.31 -9.35 13.78
CA ILE A 584 -2.32 -8.39 13.37
C ILE A 584 -1.90 -6.97 13.70
N LEU A 585 -2.47 -6.01 12.98
CA LEU A 585 -2.49 -4.62 13.42
C LEU A 585 -3.43 -4.53 14.63
N LEU A 586 -3.03 -3.81 15.67
CA LEU A 586 -3.92 -3.41 16.76
C LEU A 586 -3.48 -2.05 17.31
N ALA A 587 -4.33 -1.05 17.13
CA ALA A 587 -4.14 0.27 17.66
C ALA A 587 -5.41 0.76 18.35
N VAL A 588 -5.27 1.34 19.55
CA VAL A 588 -6.38 1.80 20.37
C VAL A 588 -6.20 3.27 20.68
N LYS A 589 -7.12 4.10 20.18
CA LYS A 589 -7.24 5.51 20.55
C LYS A 589 -8.38 5.66 21.56
N PRO A 590 -8.09 5.96 22.84
CA PRO A 590 -9.12 6.19 23.84
C PRO A 590 -9.84 7.54 23.61
N PRO A 591 -11.03 7.75 24.19
CA PRO A 591 -11.67 9.06 24.22
C PRO A 591 -10.76 10.12 24.88
N GLY A 592 -10.84 11.36 24.39
CA GLY A 592 -10.11 12.50 24.91
C GLY A 592 -10.40 12.74 26.41
N GLY A 593 -9.46 13.39 27.09
CA GLY A 593 -9.61 13.72 28.52
C GLY A 593 -9.45 12.54 29.50
N ARG A 594 -9.12 11.34 29.02
CA ARG A 594 -8.86 10.15 29.87
C ARG A 594 -7.46 10.10 30.49
N GLY A 595 -6.57 11.02 30.12
CA GLY A 595 -5.19 11.07 30.63
C GLY A 595 -4.29 9.92 30.15
N LEU A 596 -4.70 9.21 29.09
CA LEU A 596 -3.91 8.15 28.46
C LEU A 596 -3.15 8.76 27.28
N ALA A 597 -1.82 8.69 27.33
CA ALA A 597 -0.97 9.17 26.25
C ALA A 597 -0.76 8.06 25.20
N PRO A 598 -0.71 8.39 23.91
CA PRO A 598 -0.30 7.44 22.87
C PRO A 598 1.08 6.85 23.18
N ALA A 599 1.22 5.54 22.99
CA ALA A 599 2.45 4.80 23.25
C ALA A 599 2.61 3.62 22.28
N GLN A 600 3.80 3.04 22.25
CA GLN A 600 4.01 1.71 21.68
C GLN A 600 4.11 0.70 22.83
N VAL A 601 3.40 -0.41 22.70
CA VAL A 601 3.31 -1.48 23.70
C VAL A 601 3.81 -2.77 23.03
N ASP A 602 4.87 -3.34 23.60
CA ASP A 602 5.56 -4.53 23.07
C ASP A 602 5.13 -5.83 23.81
N GLU A 603 4.23 -5.71 24.77
CA GLU A 603 3.59 -6.83 25.45
C GLU A 603 2.63 -7.56 24.52
N LEU A 604 2.60 -8.90 24.63
CA LEU A 604 1.71 -9.74 23.83
C LEU A 604 0.26 -9.29 24.01
N ALA A 605 -0.38 -8.84 22.92
CA ALA A 605 -1.81 -8.58 22.83
C ALA A 605 -2.47 -9.65 21.96
N ARG A 606 -3.70 -10.01 22.26
CA ARG A 606 -4.42 -11.10 21.58
C ARG A 606 -5.74 -10.58 21.07
N LEU A 607 -6.22 -11.04 19.92
CA LEU A 607 -7.49 -10.55 19.36
C LEU A 607 -8.67 -10.71 20.33
N VAL A 608 -8.67 -11.78 21.14
CA VAL A 608 -9.68 -12.02 22.20
C VAL A 608 -9.66 -10.97 23.32
N ASP A 609 -8.56 -10.22 23.49
CA ASP A 609 -8.38 -9.19 24.52
C ASP A 609 -9.14 -7.89 24.17
N VAL A 610 -9.51 -7.69 22.90
CA VAL A 610 -10.13 -6.44 22.41
C VAL A 610 -11.54 -6.25 22.99
N GLY A 611 -12.39 -7.29 22.95
CA GLY A 611 -13.75 -7.22 23.50
C GLY A 611 -13.80 -6.78 24.97
N PRO A 612 -13.05 -7.44 25.88
CA PRO A 612 -12.94 -7.02 27.29
C PRO A 612 -12.42 -5.58 27.45
N THR A 613 -11.47 -5.16 26.61
CA THR A 613 -10.92 -3.79 26.61
C THR A 613 -11.99 -2.76 26.27
N LEU A 614 -12.78 -3.00 25.20
CA LEU A 614 -13.86 -2.12 24.78
C LEU A 614 -14.92 -1.93 25.89
N LEU A 615 -15.31 -3.04 26.51
CA LEU A 615 -16.30 -3.03 27.60
C LEU A 615 -15.79 -2.29 28.83
N GLU A 616 -14.53 -2.52 29.25
CA GLU A 616 -13.95 -1.81 30.39
C GLU A 616 -13.87 -0.30 30.14
N LEU A 617 -13.33 0.12 28.99
CA LEU A 617 -13.20 1.54 28.64
C LEU A 617 -14.56 2.25 28.53
N SER A 618 -15.61 1.50 28.16
CA SER A 618 -16.99 1.99 28.04
C SER A 618 -17.81 1.86 29.33
N GLY A 619 -17.23 1.28 30.40
CA GLY A 619 -17.93 1.07 31.68
C GLY A 619 -19.08 0.05 31.60
N LEU A 620 -18.98 -0.93 30.70
CA LEU A 620 -19.99 -1.97 30.47
C LEU A 620 -19.63 -3.29 31.18
N PRO A 621 -20.61 -4.15 31.49
CA PRO A 621 -20.36 -5.42 32.16
C PRO A 621 -19.45 -6.35 31.34
N ALA A 622 -18.53 -7.04 32.03
CA ALA A 622 -17.65 -8.02 31.41
C ALA A 622 -18.40 -9.20 30.75
N LEU A 623 -17.73 -9.87 29.82
CA LEU A 623 -18.23 -11.09 29.19
C LEU A 623 -18.04 -12.29 30.13
N PRO A 624 -19.06 -13.17 30.27
CA PRO A 624 -18.95 -14.35 31.11
C PRO A 624 -17.99 -15.37 30.47
N GLU A 625 -17.11 -15.92 31.31
CA GLU A 625 -16.12 -16.94 30.91
C GLU A 625 -15.24 -16.52 29.73
N ALA A 626 -14.93 -15.23 29.59
CA ALA A 626 -13.98 -14.73 28.60
C ALA A 626 -12.58 -15.33 28.87
N ASP A 627 -11.90 -15.72 27.79
CA ASP A 627 -10.48 -16.06 27.81
C ASP A 627 -9.59 -14.82 27.62
N GLY A 628 -10.15 -13.79 26.96
CA GLY A 628 -9.52 -12.50 26.77
C GLY A 628 -9.39 -11.69 28.06
N LEU A 629 -8.29 -10.96 28.18
CA LEU A 629 -7.99 -10.06 29.28
C LEU A 629 -7.95 -8.63 28.75
N SER A 630 -8.53 -7.67 29.48
CA SER A 630 -8.48 -6.27 29.08
C SER A 630 -7.04 -5.77 28.93
N LEU A 631 -6.81 -4.98 27.88
CA LEU A 631 -5.55 -4.27 27.58
C LEU A 631 -5.48 -2.92 28.29
N THR A 632 -6.54 -2.52 29.01
CA THR A 632 -6.60 -1.22 29.71
C THR A 632 -5.42 -0.96 30.66
N PRO A 633 -4.91 -1.94 31.43
CA PRO A 633 -3.67 -1.75 32.20
C PRO A 633 -2.49 -1.33 31.33
N LEU A 634 -2.28 -1.98 30.18
CA LEU A 634 -1.18 -1.63 29.26
C LEU A 634 -1.36 -0.23 28.66
N LEU A 635 -2.61 0.18 28.36
CA LEU A 635 -2.91 1.55 27.93
C LEU A 635 -2.56 2.61 29.00
N ARG A 636 -2.54 2.21 30.28
CA ARG A 636 -2.14 3.06 31.41
C ARG A 636 -0.63 2.99 31.72
N GLY A 637 0.13 2.17 30.99
CA GLY A 637 1.53 1.87 31.31
C GLY A 637 1.70 0.98 32.55
N GLU A 638 0.65 0.23 32.90
CA GLU A 638 0.64 -0.72 34.03
C GLU A 638 0.89 -2.15 33.55
N ALA A 639 1.48 -2.98 34.42
CA ALA A 639 1.65 -4.40 34.12
C ALA A 639 0.30 -5.15 34.11
N ARG A 640 0.20 -6.18 33.28
CA ARG A 640 -0.95 -7.10 33.27
C ARG A 640 -0.51 -8.55 33.54
N PRO A 641 -1.41 -9.42 34.02
CA PRO A 641 -1.12 -10.84 34.13
C PRO A 641 -0.68 -11.41 32.78
N TYR A 642 0.42 -12.14 32.78
CA TYR A 642 0.87 -12.86 31.60
C TYR A 642 -0.15 -13.94 31.22
N ALA A 643 -0.49 -14.01 29.93
CA ALA A 643 -1.36 -15.04 29.40
C ALA A 643 -0.96 -15.37 27.96
N PRO A 644 -0.58 -16.63 27.65
CA PRO A 644 -0.21 -17.02 26.30
C PRO A 644 -1.41 -16.97 25.35
N LEU A 645 -1.12 -16.94 24.06
CA LEU A 645 -2.08 -17.12 22.98
C LEU A 645 -2.29 -18.61 22.73
N TYR A 646 -3.53 -19.07 22.72
CA TYR A 646 -3.91 -20.31 22.04
C TYR A 646 -4.24 -19.98 20.58
N ALA A 647 -3.69 -20.75 19.65
CA ALA A 647 -4.03 -20.60 18.24
C ALA A 647 -4.20 -21.95 17.55
N GLU A 648 -4.95 -21.96 16.45
CA GLU A 648 -5.13 -23.13 15.60
C GLU A 648 -5.24 -22.71 14.13
N THR A 649 -4.89 -23.63 13.23
CA THR A 649 -5.06 -23.37 11.80
C THR A 649 -6.54 -23.41 11.43
N GLY A 650 -6.93 -22.51 10.52
CA GLY A 650 -8.31 -22.41 10.04
C GLY A 650 -8.66 -23.44 8.98
N TYR A 651 -7.66 -23.93 8.24
CA TYR A 651 -7.73 -25.10 7.36
C TYR A 651 -6.53 -26.03 7.62
N THR A 652 -6.56 -27.23 7.03
CA THR A 652 -5.52 -28.26 7.19
C THR A 652 -4.39 -28.03 6.19
N HIS A 653 -3.15 -28.36 6.55
CA HIS A 653 -1.99 -28.29 5.64
C HIS A 653 -1.93 -29.46 4.64
N VAL A 654 -2.76 -30.48 4.85
CA VAL A 654 -2.95 -31.63 3.98
C VAL A 654 -4.35 -31.51 3.38
N SER A 655 -4.52 -31.77 2.08
CA SER A 655 -5.85 -32.02 1.53
C SER A 655 -6.40 -33.25 2.24
N PRO A 656 -7.45 -33.15 3.09
CA PRO A 656 -7.98 -34.32 3.77
C PRO A 656 -8.40 -35.35 2.73
N GLU A 657 -8.42 -36.66 3.05
CA GLU A 657 -8.86 -37.71 2.11
C GLU A 657 -10.27 -37.45 1.55
N VAL A 658 -11.08 -36.69 2.29
CA VAL A 658 -12.41 -36.20 1.91
C VAL A 658 -12.37 -35.19 0.75
N PHE A 659 -11.19 -34.67 0.43
CA PHE A 659 -10.94 -33.68 -0.62
C PHE A 659 -10.21 -34.25 -1.86
N ASP A 660 -9.63 -35.48 -1.87
CA ASP A 660 -9.38 -36.32 -3.09
C ASP A 660 -8.70 -37.70 -2.78
N PRO A 661 -9.07 -38.81 -3.47
CA PRO A 661 -8.06 -39.48 -4.33
C PRO A 661 -8.57 -40.11 -5.66
N GLY A 662 -9.68 -39.66 -6.26
CA GLY A 662 -10.21 -40.29 -7.49
C GLY A 662 -11.31 -39.55 -8.28
N HIS A 663 -11.37 -38.22 -8.22
CA HIS A 663 -12.55 -37.49 -8.75
C HIS A 663 -12.55 -37.23 -10.29
N TRP A 664 -13.76 -37.20 -10.87
CA TRP A 664 -14.10 -37.08 -12.30
C TRP A 664 -13.69 -35.71 -12.90
N PRO A 665 -13.11 -35.64 -14.12
CA PRO A 665 -12.79 -34.37 -14.76
C PRO A 665 -14.03 -33.50 -15.03
N GLY A 666 -14.10 -32.30 -14.44
CA GLY A 666 -15.06 -31.24 -14.82
C GLY A 666 -15.92 -30.63 -13.70
N VAL A 667 -15.84 -31.14 -12.47
CA VAL A 667 -16.56 -30.59 -11.29
C VAL A 667 -15.54 -30.00 -10.30
N PRO A 668 -15.79 -28.84 -9.66
CA PRO A 668 -14.89 -28.33 -8.62
C PRO A 668 -14.88 -29.28 -7.41
N ARG A 669 -13.67 -29.78 -7.06
CA ARG A 669 -13.39 -30.82 -6.05
C ARG A 669 -13.89 -30.52 -4.62
N THR A 670 -14.28 -29.28 -4.34
CA THR A 670 -14.69 -28.80 -3.02
C THR A 670 -16.14 -29.11 -2.65
N PHE A 671 -17.03 -29.42 -3.60
CA PHE A 671 -18.47 -29.50 -3.32
C PHE A 671 -18.91 -30.70 -2.47
N ASP A 672 -18.15 -31.79 -2.41
CA ASP A 672 -18.50 -32.98 -1.63
C ASP A 672 -18.31 -32.79 -0.11
N ALA A 673 -17.46 -31.84 0.29
CA ALA A 673 -17.21 -31.48 1.70
C ALA A 673 -18.29 -30.57 2.29
N TYR A 674 -19.08 -29.89 1.45
CA TYR A 674 -20.07 -28.91 1.86
C TYR A 674 -21.49 -29.40 1.58
N ARG A 675 -22.43 -29.05 2.46
CA ARG A 675 -23.85 -29.31 2.29
C ARG A 675 -24.57 -27.98 2.04
N LEU A 676 -25.49 -27.96 1.09
CA LEU A 676 -26.41 -26.84 0.87
C LEU A 676 -27.71 -27.13 1.63
N ARG A 677 -28.03 -26.29 2.61
CA ARG A 677 -29.29 -26.36 3.35
C ARG A 677 -30.48 -25.92 2.49
N PRO A 678 -31.72 -26.34 2.80
CA PRO A 678 -32.93 -25.94 2.06
C PRO A 678 -33.17 -24.43 2.00
N ASP A 679 -32.63 -23.66 2.94
CA ASP A 679 -32.68 -22.20 3.00
C ASP A 679 -31.56 -21.50 2.19
N GLY A 680 -30.72 -22.28 1.50
CA GLY A 680 -29.65 -21.78 0.63
C GLY A 680 -28.33 -21.48 1.34
N VAL A 681 -28.20 -21.82 2.63
CA VAL A 681 -26.95 -21.70 3.38
C VAL A 681 -26.01 -22.85 3.04
N VAL A 682 -24.74 -22.54 2.79
CA VAL A 682 -23.68 -23.55 2.57
C VAL A 682 -22.92 -23.73 3.87
N GLU A 683 -22.76 -24.98 4.32
CA GLU A 683 -22.05 -25.33 5.55
C GLU A 683 -21.18 -26.58 5.36
N MET A 684 -20.16 -26.76 6.21
CA MET A 684 -19.32 -27.96 6.17
C MET A 684 -20.05 -29.20 6.72
N GLY A 685 -20.01 -30.30 5.95
CA GLY A 685 -20.57 -31.59 6.34
C GLY A 685 -19.78 -32.26 7.47
N GLU A 686 -20.40 -33.23 8.17
CA GLU A 686 -19.79 -33.88 9.36
C GLU A 686 -18.49 -34.64 9.06
N ALA A 687 -18.41 -35.32 7.92
CA ALA A 687 -17.20 -36.06 7.55
C ALA A 687 -16.00 -35.12 7.33
N ALA A 688 -16.26 -33.97 6.69
CA ALA A 688 -15.26 -32.93 6.45
C ALA A 688 -14.88 -32.20 7.74
N ASP A 689 -15.85 -31.84 8.59
CA ASP A 689 -15.61 -31.29 9.94
C ASP A 689 -14.69 -32.20 10.75
N ALA A 690 -15.05 -33.48 10.86
CA ALA A 690 -14.24 -34.45 11.61
C ALA A 690 -12.81 -34.59 11.03
N ALA A 691 -12.64 -34.51 9.71
CA ALA A 691 -11.32 -34.56 9.07
C ALA A 691 -10.50 -33.29 9.36
N VAL A 692 -11.10 -32.11 9.18
CA VAL A 692 -10.46 -30.82 9.46
C VAL A 692 -10.03 -30.73 10.92
N LEU A 693 -10.87 -31.15 11.86
CA LEU A 693 -10.54 -31.14 13.28
C LEU A 693 -9.41 -32.10 13.66
N ARG A 694 -9.29 -33.24 12.95
CA ARG A 694 -8.21 -34.21 13.19
C ARG A 694 -6.87 -33.75 12.64
N GLU A 695 -6.84 -33.00 11.56
CA GLU A 695 -5.63 -32.66 10.81
C GLU A 695 -5.10 -31.24 11.07
N LYS A 696 -5.83 -30.42 11.83
CA LYS A 696 -5.39 -29.05 12.13
C LYS A 696 -4.19 -29.02 13.06
N ASP A 697 -3.34 -28.02 12.89
CA ASP A 697 -2.32 -27.70 13.88
C ASP A 697 -2.97 -26.89 15.02
N ALA A 698 -2.52 -27.14 16.26
CA ALA A 698 -2.86 -26.34 17.42
C ALA A 698 -1.58 -25.90 18.13
N GLY A 699 -1.55 -24.68 18.65
CA GLY A 699 -0.33 -24.16 19.26
C GLY A 699 -0.56 -23.14 20.37
N ALA A 700 0.52 -22.93 21.12
CA ALA A 700 0.63 -21.91 22.15
C ALA A 700 1.77 -20.94 21.80
N PHE A 701 1.56 -19.66 22.08
CA PHE A 701 2.52 -18.61 21.79
C PHE A 701 2.63 -17.60 22.93
N ASP A 702 3.85 -17.30 23.37
CA ASP A 702 4.15 -16.35 24.46
C ASP A 702 4.52 -14.94 23.96
N GLY A 703 4.58 -14.75 22.64
CA GLY A 703 5.09 -13.54 22.01
C GLY A 703 6.45 -13.74 21.33
N GLU A 704 7.21 -14.77 21.71
CA GLU A 704 8.57 -15.03 21.21
C GLU A 704 8.70 -16.42 20.59
N ARG A 705 7.97 -17.38 21.15
CA ARG A 705 8.14 -18.81 20.91
C ARG A 705 6.80 -19.45 20.60
N TRP A 706 6.79 -20.25 19.54
CA TRP A 706 5.63 -21.09 19.20
C TRP A 706 5.90 -22.53 19.64
N TRP A 707 4.95 -23.12 20.36
CA TRP A 707 4.83 -24.56 20.52
C TRP A 707 3.64 -25.05 19.70
N VAL A 708 3.87 -25.95 18.75
CA VAL A 708 2.85 -26.39 17.80
C VAL A 708 2.75 -27.91 17.79
N ASP A 709 1.55 -28.41 18.02
CA ASP A 709 1.16 -29.81 17.88
C ASP A 709 0.60 -30.06 16.48
N ARG A 710 1.25 -30.98 15.76
CA ARG A 710 0.82 -31.41 14.42
C ARG A 710 0.33 -32.86 14.45
N PRO A 711 -0.97 -33.11 14.29
CA PRO A 711 -1.50 -34.46 14.12
C PRO A 711 -0.85 -35.17 12.92
N GLN A 712 -0.54 -36.45 13.09
CA GLN A 712 0.02 -37.31 12.05
C GLN A 712 -1.02 -38.34 11.58
N ALA A 713 -0.85 -38.87 10.36
CA ALA A 713 -1.78 -39.83 9.78
C ALA A 713 -1.92 -41.14 10.58
N ASP A 714 -0.90 -41.51 11.36
CA ASP A 714 -0.90 -42.68 12.25
C ASP A 714 -1.59 -42.42 13.60
N GLY A 715 -2.16 -41.23 13.79
CA GLY A 715 -2.81 -40.80 15.03
C GLY A 715 -1.83 -40.28 16.10
N THR A 716 -0.53 -40.27 15.83
CA THR A 716 0.46 -39.65 16.71
C THR A 716 0.48 -38.13 16.57
N LEU A 717 1.14 -37.45 17.49
CA LEU A 717 1.31 -36.00 17.46
C LEU A 717 2.79 -35.67 17.36
N ARG A 718 3.13 -34.87 16.37
CA ARG A 718 4.46 -34.29 16.23
C ARG A 718 4.45 -32.89 16.81
N ARG A 719 5.11 -32.73 17.96
CA ARG A 719 5.34 -31.42 18.58
C ARG A 719 6.56 -30.76 17.97
N THR A 720 6.44 -29.49 17.61
CA THR A 720 7.54 -28.64 17.14
C THR A 720 7.57 -27.35 17.93
N CYS A 721 8.77 -26.81 18.13
CA CYS A 721 8.95 -25.50 18.75
C CYS A 721 9.80 -24.61 17.85
N SER A 722 9.44 -23.33 17.72
CA SER A 722 10.25 -22.32 17.03
C SER A 722 10.59 -21.18 17.98
N GLY A 723 11.88 -20.83 18.08
CA GLY A 723 12.44 -19.87 19.05
C GLY A 723 13.44 -20.55 20.00
N GLU A 724 13.79 -19.88 21.11
CA GLU A 724 14.64 -20.47 22.17
C GLU A 724 13.83 -21.39 23.10
N CYS A 725 13.78 -22.67 22.74
CA CYS A 725 12.91 -23.66 23.37
C CYS A 725 13.54 -24.38 24.58
N GLU A 726 14.57 -23.79 25.19
CA GLU A 726 15.23 -24.32 26.39
C GLU A 726 14.84 -23.48 27.62
N GLY A 727 14.73 -24.14 28.78
CA GLY A 727 14.47 -23.47 30.05
C GLY A 727 13.00 -23.51 30.53
N PRO A 728 12.75 -23.03 31.77
CA PRO A 728 11.50 -23.24 32.48
C PRO A 728 10.28 -22.58 31.82
N ASP A 729 10.46 -21.44 31.16
CA ASP A 729 9.36 -20.73 30.49
C ASP A 729 8.85 -21.51 29.26
N ALA A 730 9.75 -22.13 28.51
CA ALA A 730 9.39 -22.96 27.36
C ALA A 730 8.65 -24.23 27.81
N GLU A 731 9.08 -24.85 28.91
CA GLU A 731 8.39 -26.00 29.52
C GLU A 731 7.00 -25.62 30.04
N ALA A 732 6.86 -24.45 30.68
CA ALA A 732 5.58 -23.95 31.15
C ALA A 732 4.59 -23.68 29.99
N LEU A 733 5.08 -23.13 28.88
CA LEU A 733 4.26 -22.89 27.68
C LEU A 733 3.79 -24.21 27.06
N ALA A 734 4.66 -25.22 26.99
CA ALA A 734 4.29 -26.55 26.50
C ALA A 734 3.26 -27.23 27.43
N ALA A 735 3.47 -27.19 28.74
CA ALA A 735 2.54 -27.75 29.72
C ALA A 735 1.17 -27.06 29.69
N TRP A 736 1.14 -25.74 29.46
CA TRP A 736 -0.10 -25.00 29.28
C TRP A 736 -0.86 -25.45 28.03
N LEU A 737 -0.17 -25.71 26.92
CA LEU A 737 -0.80 -26.25 25.71
C LEU A 737 -1.42 -27.63 25.97
N ASP A 738 -0.75 -28.49 26.74
CA ASP A 738 -1.29 -29.80 27.12
C ASP A 738 -2.59 -29.69 27.93
N ASP A 739 -2.63 -28.79 28.92
CA ASP A 739 -3.83 -28.50 29.72
C ASP A 739 -4.99 -27.93 28.86
N VAL A 740 -4.70 -27.04 27.91
CA VAL A 740 -5.72 -26.55 26.95
C VAL A 740 -6.28 -27.69 26.09
N ARG A 741 -5.44 -28.64 25.67
CA ARG A 741 -5.86 -29.79 24.88
C ARG A 741 -6.73 -30.75 25.69
N GLU A 742 -6.38 -31.04 26.93
CA GLU A 742 -7.20 -31.86 27.83
C GLU A 742 -8.60 -31.25 28.01
N ARG A 743 -8.67 -29.94 28.29
CA ARG A 743 -9.96 -29.21 28.37
C ARG A 743 -10.75 -29.26 27.06
N THR A 744 -10.06 -29.21 25.92
CA THR A 744 -10.70 -29.30 24.60
C THR A 744 -11.29 -30.69 24.38
N ALA A 745 -10.58 -31.76 24.78
CA ALA A 745 -11.06 -33.13 24.69
C ALA A 745 -12.25 -33.40 25.63
N GLU A 746 -12.23 -32.86 26.85
CA GLU A 746 -13.37 -32.91 27.77
C GLU A 746 -14.59 -32.16 27.24
N SER A 747 -14.39 -30.99 26.65
CA SER A 747 -15.47 -30.22 26.01
C SER A 747 -16.07 -31.00 24.83
N ALA A 748 -15.23 -31.63 24.01
CA ALA A 748 -15.67 -32.45 22.88
C ALA A 748 -16.48 -33.67 23.35
N SER A 749 -16.02 -34.38 24.38
CA SER A 749 -16.72 -35.57 24.92
C SER A 749 -18.08 -35.22 25.54
N ARG A 750 -18.20 -34.07 26.21
CA ARG A 750 -19.50 -33.56 26.70
C ARG A 750 -20.48 -33.21 25.58
N ARG A 751 -20.00 -32.68 24.45
CA ARG A 751 -20.86 -32.41 23.27
C ARG A 751 -21.35 -33.71 22.62
N VAL A 752 -20.50 -34.72 22.50
CA VAL A 752 -20.89 -36.04 21.95
C VAL A 752 -21.91 -36.74 22.86
N ALA A 753 -21.77 -36.65 24.18
CA ALA A 753 -22.74 -37.21 25.13
C ALA A 753 -24.12 -36.51 25.09
N GLY A 754 -24.18 -35.25 24.63
CA GLY A 754 -25.44 -34.52 24.38
C GLY A 754 -26.04 -34.77 23.00
N HIS A 755 -25.38 -35.54 22.13
CA HIS A 755 -25.80 -35.84 20.76
C HIS A 755 -26.08 -37.33 20.59
N VAL A 756 -27.12 -37.81 21.30
CA VAL A 756 -27.84 -39.02 20.93
C VAL A 756 -29.32 -38.64 20.79
N ASP A 757 -29.73 -38.27 19.57
CA ASP A 757 -31.06 -38.66 19.09
C ASP A 757 -31.00 -39.01 17.61
N ASP A 758 -30.86 -40.31 17.41
CA ASP A 758 -30.87 -41.01 16.15
C ASP A 758 -32.34 -41.32 15.80
N ARG A 759 -33.07 -40.30 15.33
CA ARG A 759 -34.29 -40.40 14.50
C ARG A 759 -34.93 -39.03 14.30
N ASN A 760 -35.06 -38.64 13.04
CA ASN A 760 -35.96 -37.60 12.53
C ASN A 760 -37.37 -37.64 13.17
N PRO A 761 -37.86 -36.55 13.79
CA PRO A 761 -39.25 -36.18 13.63
C PRO A 761 -39.37 -34.71 13.19
N ARG A 762 -40.21 -34.48 12.18
CA ARG A 762 -40.63 -33.14 11.73
C ARG A 762 -40.95 -32.22 12.93
N PRO A 763 -40.59 -30.93 12.91
CA PRO A 763 -41.16 -30.00 13.87
C PRO A 763 -42.61 -29.65 13.46
N PRO A 764 -43.57 -29.66 14.39
CA PRO A 764 -44.86 -29.02 14.20
C PRO A 764 -44.75 -27.52 14.51
N GLY A 765 -45.44 -26.70 13.73
CA GLY A 765 -45.95 -25.40 14.18
C GLY A 765 -45.07 -24.17 13.90
N ASN A 766 -45.45 -23.46 12.84
CA ASN A 766 -45.44 -21.99 12.70
C ASN A 766 -44.64 -21.17 13.73
N VAL A 767 -43.38 -20.88 13.41
CA VAL A 767 -42.78 -19.59 13.75
C VAL A 767 -42.74 -18.79 12.45
N ARG A 768 -43.54 -17.72 12.37
CA ARG A 768 -43.48 -16.79 11.23
C ARG A 768 -42.07 -16.20 11.18
N PRO A 769 -41.43 -16.10 10.00
CA PRO A 769 -40.19 -15.36 9.90
C PRO A 769 -40.47 -13.89 10.26
N PRO A 770 -39.55 -13.16 10.92
CA PRO A 770 -39.59 -11.71 10.91
C PRO A 770 -39.37 -11.29 9.45
N GLN A 771 -40.46 -11.07 8.73
CA GLN A 771 -40.46 -10.34 7.48
C GLN A 771 -40.12 -8.88 7.76
N ARG A 772 -39.25 -8.34 6.92
CA ARG A 772 -38.78 -6.95 6.82
C ARG A 772 -37.71 -6.55 7.83
N LEU A 773 -36.46 -6.63 7.38
CA LEU A 773 -35.49 -5.51 7.45
C LEU A 773 -34.49 -5.64 6.28
N LEU A 774 -34.99 -5.46 5.05
CA LEU A 774 -34.17 -4.97 3.93
C LEU A 774 -34.34 -3.45 3.96
N ARG A 775 -33.41 -2.74 4.60
CA ARG A 775 -33.23 -1.32 4.34
C ARG A 775 -32.08 -1.19 3.35
N VAL A 776 -32.45 -0.93 2.11
CA VAL A 776 -31.54 -0.44 1.08
C VAL A 776 -31.02 0.93 1.52
N TRP A 777 -29.75 1.17 1.25
CA TRP A 777 -29.00 2.40 1.47
C TRP A 777 -29.78 3.68 1.07
N PRO A 778 -30.15 4.60 1.99
CA PRO A 778 -30.70 5.91 1.63
C PRO A 778 -29.58 6.95 1.70
N GLY A 779 -28.91 7.20 0.57
CA GLY A 779 -27.75 8.09 0.47
C GLY A 779 -27.94 9.32 -0.41
N GLN A 780 -29.14 9.87 -0.54
CA GLN A 780 -29.32 11.18 -1.17
C GLN A 780 -29.93 12.18 -0.19
N PRO A 781 -29.30 13.34 0.05
CA PRO A 781 -29.98 14.47 0.65
C PRO A 781 -30.98 15.04 -0.36
N GLU A 782 -32.26 15.05 -0.01
CA GLU A 782 -33.27 15.81 -0.72
C GLU A 782 -33.00 17.31 -0.57
N GLY A 783 -32.79 18.01 -1.69
CA GLY A 783 -33.03 19.45 -1.79
C GLY A 783 -31.83 20.33 -2.15
N ALA A 784 -31.61 20.54 -3.45
CA ALA A 784 -31.23 21.85 -4.00
C ALA A 784 -31.74 21.93 -5.45
N ALA A 785 -32.43 23.03 -5.76
CA ALA A 785 -33.32 23.17 -6.89
C ALA A 785 -32.64 23.13 -8.27
N HIS A 786 -33.33 22.50 -9.23
CA HIS A 786 -33.17 22.77 -10.66
C HIS A 786 -33.41 24.24 -10.99
N PRO A 787 -32.74 24.73 -12.05
CA PRO A 787 -33.52 25.23 -13.18
C PRO A 787 -33.14 24.49 -14.47
N GLN A 788 -34.14 23.90 -15.12
CA GLN A 788 -34.09 23.54 -16.54
C GLN A 788 -34.23 24.80 -17.43
N PRO A 789 -34.34 24.71 -18.78
CA PRO A 789 -33.27 24.41 -19.73
C PRO A 789 -33.27 25.41 -20.92
N ARG A 790 -32.14 25.61 -21.61
CA ARG A 790 -32.05 26.00 -23.04
C ARG A 790 -30.72 25.42 -23.54
N GLY A 791 -30.65 24.48 -24.48
CA GLY A 791 -31.21 24.50 -25.82
C GLY A 791 -30.05 24.77 -26.79
N GLY A 792 -29.56 23.72 -27.48
CA GLY A 792 -28.42 23.78 -28.41
C GLY A 792 -27.65 22.48 -28.44
#